data_AF-A0A0G1VSG7-F1
#
_entry.id   AF-A0A0G1VSG7-F1
#
_cell.length_a   1.000
_cell.length_b   1.000
_cell.length_c   1.000
_cell.angle_alpha   90.00
_cell.angle_beta   90.00
_cell.angle_gamma   90.00
#
_symmetry.space_group_name_H-M   'P 1'
#
loop_
_entity.id
_entity.type
_entity.pdbx_description
1 polymer ?
#
loop_
_entity_poly.entity_id
_entity_poly.type
_entity_poly.pdbx_seq_one_letter_code
_entity_poly.pdbx_strand_id
1 'polypeptide(L)'
;MRGPSPILENRNFYFSKLGRDEKVNIKNMSKSLATHKVAAVLIGLGLVLAFSFSFATTAKADALSDLQAQVTALLAQIAALQGGSATGASSGGACFTFTTTATVGSTGGEVMEIQKFLNSHGAQVAASGAGSPGNESSYFGGLTKAAVAKFQAANGVSPAAGYWGPLTRAKANSLCAGSAGGTTGGTTGGTAGGTVTPTGPGLSVSAAAQPANSLAPQSATRVPFTTFTLANNTGAAVTVNGVTVQRAGLGVDAVFSGVVLVDDQGLQVGIAKTLNSNHQATVGDTFTLNAGQSKTLTVSGNMAASLASYSGQIVSLSVVGVNTSVPVNGSLPITGAQQTINNTLTIGSVTPSISSLDPNAAQTKNIGDTGIKFSGVRLTANSAEDVKLFSVRWRLNGTVSANDLANITTVVSGTSYQTAVSSDGRYFTAVFPGGILITKGNAVDVTIQGDVTGTNASGRTVQFDLDKTSDVYFVGQLFGYGVGLSAVSTGTAASTGTSLITTVQPWFDGSVFTITGASVTTIAKATTVPAQNIPVNVANQPLGGYVTDFSGEPVSIQSSVFTISTSSGQTGYITNVSIYDENGVVVAGPVDASGVGGTLTFTDTITYPLGKHTYTLKGKLPSTYTNGGTIQLSTNPSTGWTSVTGQTTGNTVTLSTGNFTMNTMTVRAAALTFGLSTSPSAQTIVAGGQSVLFANLQLDASQSGEDVRINSVPLHVDQADKHQDLLVQQFVDDSERHCRIACS
;
A
#
# COMPACT_ATOMS: atom_id res chain seq x y z
N MET A 1 10.71 54.95 59.75
CA MET A 1 10.23 54.38 61.04
C MET A 1 10.20 52.85 60.90
N ARG A 2 10.77 52.15 61.89
CA ARG A 2 10.74 50.70 62.21
C ARG A 2 11.33 49.66 61.22
N GLY A 3 12.47 49.07 61.59
CA GLY A 3 12.86 47.68 61.26
C GLY A 3 12.23 46.67 62.25
N PRO A 4 12.64 45.36 62.36
CA PRO A 4 13.93 44.72 61.97
C PRO A 4 13.87 43.29 61.29
N SER A 5 15.00 42.87 60.70
CA SER A 5 15.75 41.55 60.59
C SER A 5 15.05 40.15 60.77
N PRO A 6 15.71 38.96 60.51
CA PRO A 6 16.84 38.51 59.63
C PRO A 6 16.65 37.07 58.99
N ILE A 7 17.74 36.45 58.46
CA ILE A 7 18.05 34.97 58.31
C ILE A 7 17.78 34.36 56.91
N LEU A 8 18.81 34.22 56.04
CA LEU A 8 19.65 33.03 55.73
C LEU A 8 18.87 31.83 55.14
N GLU A 9 19.20 31.37 53.92
CA GLU A 9 20.08 30.18 53.73
C GLU A 9 20.45 29.92 52.25
N ASN A 10 21.70 29.51 52.08
CA ASN A 10 22.38 29.02 50.88
C ASN A 10 21.71 27.77 50.26
N ARG A 11 21.84 27.59 48.94
CA ARG A 11 22.80 26.61 48.34
C ARG A 11 22.71 26.61 46.80
N ASN A 12 23.65 27.32 46.18
CA ASN A 12 24.16 26.98 44.86
C ASN A 12 25.06 25.73 45.01
N PHE A 13 24.81 24.69 44.21
CA PHE A 13 25.77 23.61 44.01
C PHE A 13 26.48 23.81 42.67
N TYR A 14 27.67 24.42 42.74
CA TYR A 14 28.76 24.23 41.79
C TYR A 14 29.81 23.33 42.48
N PHE A 15 30.13 22.19 41.88
CA PHE A 15 31.39 21.45 42.11
C PHE A 15 31.91 21.11 40.70
N SER A 16 32.90 21.82 40.17
CA SER A 16 34.34 21.76 40.47
C SER A 16 35.00 20.44 40.06
N LYS A 17 35.93 20.59 39.13
CA LYS A 17 36.92 19.61 38.66
C LYS A 17 37.61 18.93 39.84
N LEU A 18 37.69 17.60 39.77
CA LEU A 18 38.74 16.82 40.42
C LEU A 18 39.34 15.90 39.36
N GLY A 19 40.55 16.23 38.92
CA GLY A 19 41.45 15.24 38.34
C GLY A 19 42.21 14.56 39.47
N ARG A 20 42.26 13.23 39.43
CA ARG A 20 43.42 12.47 39.88
C ARG A 20 43.38 11.05 39.31
N ASP A 21 44.56 10.60 38.97
CA ASP A 21 44.94 9.30 38.45
C ASP A 21 44.19 8.10 39.03
N GLU A 22 43.68 7.23 38.16
CA GLU A 22 43.58 5.83 38.49
C GLU A 22 43.85 4.96 37.25
N LYS A 23 45.03 4.33 37.26
CA LYS A 23 45.42 3.25 36.35
C LYS A 23 44.45 2.09 36.53
N VAL A 24 43.46 1.94 35.64
CA VAL A 24 42.67 0.71 35.58
C VAL A 24 43.46 -0.34 34.79
N ASN A 25 43.98 -1.27 35.58
CA ASN A 25 44.75 -2.44 35.20
C ASN A 25 43.95 -3.35 34.24
N ILE A 26 44.57 -3.67 33.09
CA ILE A 26 44.15 -4.72 32.18
C ILE A 26 44.27 -6.06 32.93
N LYS A 27 43.16 -6.57 33.46
CA LYS A 27 43.10 -7.92 34.03
C LYS A 27 42.59 -8.88 32.97
N ASN A 28 43.52 -9.37 32.16
CA ASN A 28 43.38 -10.59 31.40
C ASN A 28 42.94 -11.71 32.34
N MET A 29 41.69 -12.18 32.23
CA MET A 29 41.29 -13.47 32.78
C MET A 29 41.53 -14.54 31.73
N SER A 30 42.76 -15.06 31.72
CA SER A 30 43.08 -16.37 31.14
C SER A 30 42.40 -17.46 31.96
N LYS A 31 41.41 -18.15 31.38
CA LYS A 31 41.00 -19.46 31.91
C LYS A 31 42.02 -20.50 31.45
N SER A 32 42.84 -20.89 32.42
CA SER A 32 43.76 -22.03 32.40
C SER A 32 43.06 -23.29 31.89
N LEU A 33 43.60 -23.91 30.85
CA LEU A 33 43.31 -25.29 30.45
C LEU A 33 44.59 -26.10 30.68
N ALA A 34 44.68 -26.74 31.85
CA ALA A 34 45.81 -27.56 32.25
C ALA A 34 45.76 -28.93 31.55
N THR A 35 46.58 -29.04 30.51
CA THR A 35 47.45 -30.17 30.13
C THR A 35 47.24 -31.50 30.85
N HIS A 36 46.81 -32.54 30.12
CA HIS A 36 47.04 -33.94 30.47
C HIS A 36 47.78 -34.67 29.34
N LYS A 37 49.10 -34.82 29.57
CA LYS A 37 50.01 -35.91 29.19
C LYS A 37 49.79 -36.63 27.86
N VAL A 38 50.66 -36.30 26.89
CA VAL A 38 51.09 -37.19 25.81
C VAL A 38 52.35 -37.92 26.29
N ALA A 39 52.35 -39.25 26.27
CA ALA A 39 53.54 -40.07 26.29
C ALA A 39 53.43 -41.08 25.13
N ALA A 40 54.32 -40.92 24.16
CA ALA A 40 54.53 -41.83 23.04
C ALA A 40 55.54 -42.91 23.44
N VAL A 41 55.29 -44.17 23.07
CA VAL A 41 56.35 -45.18 22.85
C VAL A 41 55.96 -46.05 21.66
N LEU A 42 56.92 -46.19 20.75
CA LEU A 42 56.92 -46.91 19.47
C LEU A 42 57.14 -48.43 19.65
N ILE A 43 56.45 -49.19 18.79
CA ILE A 43 56.88 -50.35 17.97
C ILE A 43 57.96 -51.29 18.52
N GLY A 44 57.60 -52.58 18.63
CA GLY A 44 58.53 -53.72 18.63
C GLY A 44 57.86 -55.00 18.13
N LEU A 45 58.22 -55.42 16.90
CA LEU A 45 57.93 -56.73 16.30
C LEU A 45 58.83 -57.82 16.91
N GLY A 46 58.30 -59.02 17.21
CA GLY A 46 59.11 -60.14 17.74
C GLY A 46 58.40 -61.50 17.75
N LEU A 47 58.66 -62.27 16.69
CA LEU A 47 58.33 -63.66 16.29
C LEU A 47 58.45 -64.80 17.36
N VAL A 48 57.41 -65.67 17.40
CA VAL A 48 57.35 -67.18 17.46
C VAL A 48 58.29 -68.00 18.38
N LEU A 49 57.73 -68.85 19.27
CA LEU A 49 57.80 -70.34 19.26
C LEU A 49 57.20 -71.00 20.53
N ALA A 50 56.68 -72.22 20.34
CA ALA A 50 55.80 -72.99 21.22
C ALA A 50 56.49 -73.83 22.32
N PHE A 51 55.77 -74.14 23.40
CA PHE A 51 55.87 -75.42 24.13
C PHE A 51 54.53 -75.79 24.79
N SER A 52 54.22 -77.09 24.73
CA SER A 52 52.97 -77.80 24.95
C SER A 52 52.81 -78.40 26.35
N PHE A 53 51.58 -78.44 26.92
CA PHE A 53 51.04 -79.53 27.75
C PHE A 53 49.48 -79.50 27.77
N SER A 54 48.84 -80.63 27.43
CA SER A 54 47.40 -80.98 27.65
C SER A 54 47.23 -81.58 29.06
N PHE A 55 46.09 -81.66 29.77
CA PHE A 55 44.64 -81.86 29.52
C PHE A 55 43.85 -81.09 30.62
N ALA A 56 42.57 -80.68 30.58
CA ALA A 56 41.32 -81.34 30.21
C ALA A 56 40.16 -80.30 29.99
N THR A 57 38.94 -80.81 29.74
CA THR A 57 37.88 -80.34 28.81
C THR A 57 36.72 -79.47 29.36
N THR A 58 35.92 -78.95 28.40
CA THR A 58 34.50 -78.48 28.46
C THR A 58 34.32 -76.95 28.68
N ALA A 59 33.66 -76.13 27.84
CA ALA A 59 32.79 -76.30 26.69
C ALA A 59 32.95 -75.13 25.67
N LYS A 60 33.00 -75.43 24.37
CA LYS A 60 32.66 -74.50 23.29
C LYS A 60 31.88 -75.26 22.23
N ALA A 61 30.56 -75.06 22.22
CA ALA A 61 29.66 -75.54 21.19
C ALA A 61 28.65 -74.42 20.91
N ASP A 62 28.95 -73.53 19.95
CA ASP A 62 27.95 -72.80 19.14
C ASP A 62 28.59 -71.90 18.05
N ALA A 63 29.39 -72.49 17.16
CA ALA A 63 29.94 -71.73 16.01
C ALA A 63 30.05 -72.55 14.70
N LEU A 64 29.84 -73.86 14.77
CA LEU A 64 29.97 -74.77 13.63
C LEU A 64 28.60 -75.18 13.04
N SER A 65 27.54 -75.21 13.85
CA SER A 65 26.15 -75.42 13.43
C SER A 65 25.63 -74.24 12.61
N ASP A 66 25.89 -73.01 13.07
CA ASP A 66 25.46 -71.78 12.39
C ASP A 66 26.14 -71.59 11.03
N LEU A 67 27.39 -72.03 10.90
CA LEU A 67 28.12 -71.93 9.64
C LEU A 67 27.63 -72.97 8.60
N GLN A 68 27.20 -74.16 9.04
CA GLN A 68 26.54 -75.15 8.18
C GLN A 68 25.11 -74.74 7.79
N ALA A 69 24.39 -74.03 8.66
CA ALA A 69 23.07 -73.49 8.36
C ALA A 69 23.13 -72.38 7.29
N GLN A 70 24.14 -71.51 7.34
CA GLN A 70 24.33 -70.44 6.35
C GLN A 70 24.73 -70.97 4.96
N VAL A 71 25.56 -72.01 4.88
CA VAL A 71 25.94 -72.65 3.61
C VAL A 71 24.74 -73.33 2.93
N THR A 72 23.86 -73.95 3.72
CA THR A 72 22.66 -74.62 3.20
C THR A 72 21.60 -73.61 2.70
N ALA A 73 21.48 -72.45 3.37
CA ALA A 73 20.60 -71.36 2.94
C ALA A 73 21.09 -70.70 1.63
N LEU A 74 22.40 -70.58 1.44
CA LEU A 74 22.99 -70.00 0.23
C LEU A 74 22.84 -70.92 -1.00
N LEU A 75 22.94 -72.25 -0.80
CA LEU A 75 22.70 -73.24 -1.87
C LEU A 75 21.22 -73.28 -2.30
N ALA A 76 20.28 -73.08 -1.37
CA ALA A 76 18.85 -72.96 -1.69
C ALA A 76 18.52 -71.69 -2.49
N GLN A 77 19.21 -70.58 -2.22
CA GLN A 77 19.06 -69.35 -3.01
C GLN A 77 19.64 -69.47 -4.43
N ILE A 78 20.74 -70.20 -4.60
CA ILE A 78 21.33 -70.46 -5.94
C ILE A 78 20.41 -71.37 -6.77
N ALA A 79 19.77 -72.36 -6.14
CA ALA A 79 18.78 -73.22 -6.81
C ALA A 79 17.50 -72.46 -7.23
N ALA A 80 17.08 -71.47 -6.43
CA ALA A 80 15.94 -70.61 -6.77
C ALA A 80 16.23 -69.63 -7.92
N LEU A 81 17.49 -69.22 -8.12
CA LEU A 81 17.89 -68.32 -9.22
C LEU A 81 18.16 -69.03 -10.55
N GLN A 82 18.32 -70.36 -10.59
CA GLN A 82 18.66 -71.10 -11.82
C GLN A 82 17.46 -71.84 -12.47
N GLY A 83 16.26 -71.74 -11.91
CA GLY A 83 15.08 -72.52 -12.33
C GLY A 83 13.90 -71.70 -12.87
N GLY A 84 14.10 -70.73 -13.76
CA GLY A 84 12.99 -69.91 -14.27
C GLY A 84 13.21 -69.29 -15.65
N SER A 85 13.25 -70.11 -16.69
CA SER A 85 13.06 -69.65 -18.08
C SER A 85 12.39 -70.73 -18.93
N ALA A 86 11.31 -70.31 -19.61
CA ALA A 86 10.69 -70.83 -20.84
C ALA A 86 9.21 -71.23 -20.75
N THR A 87 8.47 -70.70 -21.75
CA THR A 87 7.05 -70.86 -22.13
C THR A 87 6.07 -69.97 -21.35
N GLY A 88 5.23 -69.11 -21.93
CA GLY A 88 4.90 -68.75 -23.30
C GLY A 88 3.53 -68.02 -23.29
N ALA A 89 3.47 -66.85 -23.95
CA ALA A 89 2.28 -66.10 -24.39
C ALA A 89 1.56 -65.06 -23.47
N SER A 90 1.41 -63.88 -24.07
CA SER A 90 0.36 -62.84 -23.95
C SER A 90 0.49 -61.67 -22.95
N SER A 91 1.02 -60.56 -23.49
CA SER A 91 0.37 -59.24 -23.61
C SER A 91 -0.35 -58.63 -22.39
N GLY A 92 0.32 -57.66 -21.77
CA GLY A 92 -0.27 -56.63 -20.91
C GLY A 92 0.80 -55.62 -20.53
N GLY A 93 1.04 -54.64 -21.41
CA GLY A 93 2.17 -53.72 -21.35
C GLY A 93 2.21 -52.86 -20.08
N ALA A 94 3.39 -52.80 -19.46
CA ALA A 94 3.74 -51.70 -18.57
C ALA A 94 3.65 -50.40 -19.37
N CYS A 95 2.83 -49.47 -18.89
CA CYS A 95 2.59 -48.21 -19.59
C CYS A 95 3.86 -47.35 -19.65
N PHE A 96 4.29 -47.00 -20.86
CA PHE A 96 5.42 -46.13 -21.11
C PHE A 96 5.06 -44.67 -20.78
N THR A 97 5.90 -43.98 -20.01
CA THR A 97 5.71 -42.55 -19.71
C THR A 97 6.31 -41.69 -20.82
N PHE A 98 5.46 -40.99 -21.57
CA PHE A 98 5.89 -40.09 -22.63
C PHE A 98 6.42 -38.77 -22.06
N THR A 99 7.66 -38.42 -22.38
CA THR A 99 8.35 -37.21 -21.92
C THR A 99 8.80 -36.31 -23.07
N THR A 100 9.03 -36.86 -24.26
CA THR A 100 9.61 -36.14 -25.40
C THR A 100 8.55 -35.68 -26.39
N THR A 101 8.70 -34.46 -26.91
CA THR A 101 7.87 -33.96 -28.01
C THR A 101 8.32 -34.56 -29.34
N ALA A 102 7.38 -35.06 -30.16
CA ALA A 102 7.70 -35.64 -31.47
C ALA A 102 6.83 -35.07 -32.61
N THR A 103 7.41 -35.00 -33.81
CA THR A 103 6.75 -34.54 -35.04
C THR A 103 7.27 -35.34 -36.24
N VAL A 104 6.75 -35.06 -37.44
CA VAL A 104 7.23 -35.72 -38.67
C VAL A 104 8.73 -35.50 -38.83
N GLY A 105 9.47 -36.60 -39.01
CA GLY A 105 10.93 -36.60 -39.08
C GLY A 105 11.63 -37.02 -37.78
N SER A 106 10.94 -37.05 -36.64
CA SER A 106 11.51 -37.54 -35.37
C SER A 106 11.89 -39.02 -35.47
N THR A 107 13.05 -39.40 -34.93
CA THR A 107 13.50 -40.79 -34.80
C THR A 107 13.86 -41.14 -33.35
N GLY A 108 13.66 -42.40 -32.93
CA GLY A 108 14.18 -42.90 -31.65
C GLY A 108 13.28 -43.92 -30.96
N GLY A 109 13.72 -44.41 -29.80
CA GLY A 109 13.00 -45.43 -29.02
C GLY A 109 11.61 -44.96 -28.55
N GLU A 110 11.47 -43.69 -28.14
CA GLU A 110 10.18 -43.15 -27.69
C GLU A 110 9.16 -43.00 -28.84
N VAL A 111 9.62 -42.84 -30.09
CA VAL A 111 8.72 -42.83 -31.26
C VAL A 111 8.09 -44.20 -31.48
N MET A 112 8.85 -45.28 -31.25
CA MET A 112 8.33 -46.65 -31.30
C MET A 112 7.27 -46.87 -30.20
N GLU A 113 7.49 -46.35 -29.00
CA GLU A 113 6.52 -46.43 -27.90
C GLU A 113 5.26 -45.61 -28.15
N ILE A 114 5.38 -44.45 -28.82
CA ILE A 114 4.22 -43.67 -29.29
C ILE A 114 3.39 -44.52 -30.26
N GLN A 115 4.03 -45.24 -31.18
CA GLN A 115 3.32 -46.11 -32.14
C GLN A 115 2.62 -47.28 -31.42
N LYS A 116 3.27 -47.92 -30.45
CA LYS A 116 2.66 -49.00 -29.64
C LYS A 116 1.43 -48.52 -28.86
N PHE A 117 1.54 -47.34 -28.25
CA PHE A 117 0.43 -46.73 -27.53
C PHE A 117 -0.74 -46.41 -28.45
N LEU A 118 -0.48 -45.77 -29.60
CA LEU A 118 -1.52 -45.44 -30.58
C LEU A 118 -2.21 -46.71 -31.14
N ASN A 119 -1.45 -47.75 -31.42
CA ASN A 119 -1.94 -49.05 -31.89
C ASN A 119 -2.85 -49.76 -30.88
N SER A 120 -2.67 -49.50 -29.58
CA SER A 120 -3.48 -50.07 -28.50
C SER A 120 -4.63 -49.16 -28.01
N HIS A 121 -4.63 -47.87 -28.37
CA HIS A 121 -5.57 -46.87 -27.85
C HIS A 121 -6.44 -46.23 -28.95
N GLY A 122 -6.92 -47.04 -29.89
CA GLY A 122 -7.94 -46.65 -30.87
C GLY A 122 -7.45 -45.79 -32.05
N ALA A 123 -6.14 -45.60 -32.18
CA ALA A 123 -5.52 -44.77 -33.20
C ALA A 123 -4.41 -45.52 -33.97
N GLN A 124 -4.74 -46.70 -34.50
CA GLN A 124 -3.79 -47.56 -35.20
C GLN A 124 -3.02 -46.83 -36.31
N VAL A 125 -1.69 -46.98 -36.30
CA VAL A 125 -0.77 -46.28 -37.21
C VAL A 125 -0.76 -46.90 -38.61
N ALA A 126 -0.76 -48.24 -38.71
CA ALA A 126 -0.87 -48.97 -39.99
C ALA A 126 -1.51 -50.35 -39.79
N ALA A 127 -2.19 -50.88 -40.82
CA ALA A 127 -2.76 -52.23 -40.81
C ALA A 127 -1.71 -53.33 -41.02
N SER A 128 -0.67 -53.05 -41.79
CA SER A 128 0.45 -53.96 -42.09
C SER A 128 1.70 -53.17 -42.44
N GLY A 129 2.89 -53.74 -42.24
CA GLY A 129 4.16 -53.08 -42.50
C GLY A 129 4.63 -52.17 -41.35
N ALA A 130 5.57 -51.27 -41.62
CA ALA A 130 6.18 -50.41 -40.61
C ALA A 130 5.13 -49.53 -39.91
N GLY A 131 5.06 -49.61 -38.58
CA GLY A 131 4.09 -48.92 -37.73
C GLY A 131 2.85 -49.76 -37.37
N SER A 132 2.64 -50.93 -37.98
CA SER A 132 1.55 -51.84 -37.58
C SER A 132 1.82 -52.50 -36.21
N PRO A 133 0.78 -53.00 -35.50
CA PRO A 133 0.96 -53.68 -34.21
C PRO A 133 2.01 -54.80 -34.28
N GLY A 134 3.04 -54.73 -33.45
CA GLY A 134 4.16 -55.70 -33.43
C GLY A 134 5.23 -55.47 -34.50
N ASN A 135 5.04 -54.47 -35.37
CA ASN A 135 6.03 -54.00 -36.35
C ASN A 135 6.22 -52.47 -36.24
N GLU A 136 6.16 -51.92 -35.03
CA GLU A 136 6.39 -50.50 -34.79
C GLU A 136 7.80 -50.08 -35.22
N SER A 137 7.92 -48.89 -35.77
CA SER A 137 9.17 -48.31 -36.23
C SER A 137 9.64 -47.20 -35.30
N SER A 138 10.94 -46.93 -35.30
CA SER A 138 11.51 -45.78 -34.58
C SER A 138 11.39 -44.47 -35.35
N TYR A 139 10.59 -44.38 -36.42
CA TYR A 139 10.45 -43.17 -37.26
C TYR A 139 9.03 -42.59 -37.24
N PHE A 140 8.92 -41.29 -36.98
CA PHE A 140 7.66 -40.57 -36.95
C PHE A 140 7.38 -40.04 -38.36
N GLY A 141 6.64 -40.83 -39.14
CA GLY A 141 6.27 -40.49 -40.52
C GLY A 141 4.87 -39.88 -40.65
N GLY A 142 4.40 -39.75 -41.90
CA GLY A 142 3.06 -39.25 -42.20
C GLY A 142 1.92 -40.09 -41.57
N LEU A 143 2.10 -41.41 -41.48
CA LEU A 143 1.13 -42.32 -40.86
C LEU A 143 1.04 -42.12 -39.33
N THR A 144 2.17 -41.96 -38.66
CA THR A 144 2.21 -41.66 -37.22
C THR A 144 1.58 -40.30 -36.92
N LYS A 145 1.81 -39.29 -37.76
CA LYS A 145 1.14 -37.99 -37.65
C LYS A 145 -0.38 -38.11 -37.73
N ALA A 146 -0.89 -38.86 -38.71
CA ALA A 146 -2.32 -39.09 -38.89
C ALA A 146 -2.94 -39.81 -37.68
N ALA A 147 -2.25 -40.83 -37.15
CA ALA A 147 -2.65 -41.53 -35.94
C ALA A 147 -2.68 -40.61 -34.71
N VAL A 148 -1.68 -39.75 -34.52
CA VAL A 148 -1.68 -38.77 -33.43
C VAL A 148 -2.83 -37.78 -33.57
N ALA A 149 -3.12 -37.29 -34.78
CA ALA A 149 -4.25 -36.38 -35.01
C ALA A 149 -5.58 -37.05 -34.66
N LYS A 150 -5.75 -38.33 -35.04
CA LYS A 150 -6.93 -39.13 -34.70
C LYS A 150 -7.07 -39.33 -33.19
N PHE A 151 -5.98 -39.67 -32.50
CA PHE A 151 -5.95 -39.79 -31.05
C PHE A 151 -6.31 -38.47 -30.35
N GLN A 152 -5.74 -37.35 -30.82
CA GLN A 152 -6.01 -36.01 -30.30
C GLN A 152 -7.49 -35.65 -30.43
N ALA A 153 -8.07 -35.82 -31.63
CA ALA A 153 -9.48 -35.57 -31.86
C ALA A 153 -10.39 -36.44 -30.98
N ALA A 154 -10.08 -37.74 -30.87
CA ALA A 154 -10.85 -38.68 -30.04
C ALA A 154 -10.77 -38.37 -28.54
N ASN A 155 -9.73 -37.67 -28.08
CA ASN A 155 -9.48 -37.40 -26.67
C ASN A 155 -9.58 -35.91 -26.29
N GLY A 156 -10.17 -35.08 -27.16
CA GLY A 156 -10.44 -33.67 -26.88
C GLY A 156 -9.19 -32.78 -26.83
N VAL A 157 -8.08 -33.20 -27.45
CA VAL A 157 -6.85 -32.40 -27.54
C VAL A 157 -6.88 -31.55 -28.82
N SER A 158 -6.85 -30.23 -28.66
CA SER A 158 -6.92 -29.26 -29.77
C SER A 158 -5.65 -28.38 -29.84
N PRO A 159 -5.12 -28.07 -31.04
CA PRO A 159 -5.57 -28.57 -32.34
C PRO A 159 -5.17 -30.03 -32.57
N ALA A 160 -6.04 -30.81 -33.21
CA ALA A 160 -5.77 -32.19 -33.63
C ALA A 160 -4.86 -32.23 -34.87
N ALA A 161 -3.67 -31.63 -34.77
CA ALA A 161 -2.74 -31.40 -35.88
C ALA A 161 -1.71 -32.53 -36.08
N GLY A 162 -1.75 -33.58 -35.26
CA GLY A 162 -0.83 -34.72 -35.35
C GLY A 162 0.55 -34.47 -34.74
N TYR A 163 0.68 -33.43 -33.92
CA TYR A 163 1.91 -33.08 -33.20
C TYR A 163 1.91 -33.68 -31.80
N TRP A 164 2.91 -34.50 -31.45
CA TRP A 164 2.99 -35.16 -30.13
C TRP A 164 3.56 -34.22 -29.06
N GLY A 165 2.83 -33.14 -28.77
CA GLY A 165 3.22 -32.08 -27.83
C GLY A 165 2.81 -32.33 -26.37
N PRO A 166 3.11 -31.38 -25.46
CA PRO A 166 2.85 -31.51 -24.03
C PRO A 166 1.41 -31.92 -23.67
N LEU A 167 0.42 -31.34 -24.35
CA LEU A 167 -1.00 -31.67 -24.11
C LEU A 167 -1.35 -33.11 -24.50
N THR A 168 -0.80 -33.59 -25.62
CA THR A 168 -1.03 -34.96 -26.09
C THR A 168 -0.36 -35.98 -25.17
N ARG A 169 0.86 -35.68 -24.68
CA ARG A 169 1.56 -36.52 -23.69
C ARG A 169 0.85 -36.58 -22.36
N ALA A 170 0.41 -35.43 -21.85
CA ALA A 170 -0.34 -35.37 -20.60
C ALA A 170 -1.59 -36.27 -20.67
N LYS A 171 -2.31 -36.21 -21.80
CA LYS A 171 -3.46 -37.08 -22.02
C LYS A 171 -3.07 -38.55 -22.14
N ALA A 172 -2.06 -38.90 -22.93
CA ALA A 172 -1.58 -40.28 -23.07
C ALA A 172 -1.12 -40.90 -21.73
N ASN A 173 -0.33 -40.15 -20.95
CA ASN A 173 0.13 -40.57 -19.62
C ASN A 173 -1.03 -40.72 -18.63
N SER A 174 -2.08 -39.87 -18.73
CA SER A 174 -3.27 -40.00 -17.87
C SER A 174 -4.08 -41.27 -18.15
N LEU A 175 -4.18 -41.69 -19.42
CA LEU A 175 -4.88 -42.92 -19.80
C LEU A 175 -4.10 -44.16 -19.34
N CYS A 176 -2.77 -44.03 -19.21
CA CYS A 176 -1.88 -45.05 -18.68
C CYS A 176 -1.91 -45.22 -17.16
N ALA A 177 -2.49 -44.28 -16.40
CA ALA A 177 -2.53 -44.31 -14.93
C ALA A 177 -3.86 -44.83 -14.34
N GLY A 178 -4.79 -45.30 -15.18
CA GLY A 178 -6.19 -45.57 -14.80
C GLY A 178 -6.53 -46.96 -14.25
N SER A 179 -5.58 -47.83 -13.94
CA SER A 179 -5.92 -49.17 -13.42
C SER A 179 -4.83 -49.78 -12.54
N ALA A 180 -5.03 -49.73 -11.22
CA ALA A 180 -4.68 -50.77 -10.24
C ALA A 180 -4.74 -50.21 -8.81
N GLY A 181 -5.84 -50.50 -8.10
CA GLY A 181 -5.85 -50.56 -6.64
C GLY A 181 -5.67 -52.02 -6.21
N GLY A 182 -4.83 -52.28 -5.21
CA GLY A 182 -4.64 -53.62 -4.65
C GLY A 182 -3.24 -53.83 -4.07
N THR A 183 -3.21 -54.36 -2.86
CA THR A 183 -2.12 -54.36 -1.85
C THR A 183 -1.01 -55.40 -2.06
N THR A 184 0.03 -55.27 -1.20
CA THR A 184 1.14 -56.21 -0.83
C THR A 184 2.22 -56.47 -1.89
N GLY A 185 3.55 -56.35 -1.67
CA GLY A 185 4.38 -56.09 -0.49
C GLY A 185 5.70 -56.89 -0.60
N GLY A 186 6.86 -56.19 -0.65
CA GLY A 186 8.23 -56.74 -0.46
C GLY A 186 8.89 -57.38 -1.70
N THR A 187 10.18 -57.23 -2.04
CA THR A 187 11.38 -56.72 -1.34
C THR A 187 12.55 -56.47 -2.32
N THR A 188 13.31 -55.38 -2.07
CA THR A 188 14.78 -55.11 -2.24
C THR A 188 15.53 -55.39 -3.57
N GLY A 189 16.35 -54.50 -4.15
CA GLY A 189 16.87 -53.18 -3.73
C GLY A 189 17.88 -52.59 -4.75
N GLY A 190 18.16 -51.28 -4.69
CA GLY A 190 19.25 -50.63 -5.45
C GLY A 190 19.14 -49.11 -5.74
N THR A 191 19.35 -48.29 -4.71
CA THR A 191 20.03 -46.96 -4.70
C THR A 191 19.69 -45.88 -5.77
N ALA A 192 18.69 -45.03 -5.47
CA ALA A 192 18.72 -43.56 -5.65
C ALA A 192 17.46 -42.97 -4.97
N GLY A 193 17.61 -41.90 -4.18
CA GLY A 193 16.59 -41.38 -3.27
C GLY A 193 15.29 -40.95 -3.95
N GLY A 194 14.28 -41.83 -3.90
CA GLY A 194 12.92 -41.56 -4.35
C GLY A 194 12.11 -40.85 -3.26
N THR A 195 11.59 -39.67 -3.61
CA THR A 195 10.57 -38.98 -2.82
C THR A 195 9.27 -39.77 -2.92
N VAL A 196 8.85 -40.40 -1.83
CA VAL A 196 7.48 -40.89 -1.71
C VAL A 196 6.55 -39.68 -1.75
N THR A 197 5.60 -39.64 -2.69
CA THR A 197 4.45 -38.72 -2.61
C THR A 197 3.36 -39.44 -1.83
N PRO A 198 3.17 -39.16 -0.54
CA PRO A 198 2.08 -39.77 0.21
C PRO A 198 0.72 -39.22 -0.22
N THR A 199 -0.17 -40.11 -0.65
CA THR A 199 -1.56 -39.84 -1.08
C THR A 199 -2.59 -39.98 0.06
N GLY A 200 -2.24 -39.54 1.28
CA GLY A 200 -3.19 -39.45 2.39
C GLY A 200 -3.89 -38.08 2.48
N PRO A 201 -5.10 -37.98 3.06
CA PRO A 201 -5.70 -36.68 3.36
C PRO A 201 -4.78 -35.89 4.30
N GLY A 202 -4.46 -34.65 3.95
CA GLY A 202 -3.56 -33.78 4.72
C GLY A 202 -2.72 -32.87 3.84
N LEU A 203 -1.68 -32.28 4.43
CA LEU A 203 -0.72 -31.44 3.72
C LEU A 203 0.48 -32.31 3.33
N SER A 204 0.80 -32.44 2.03
CA SER A 204 2.04 -33.11 1.64
C SER A 204 3.21 -32.13 1.60
N VAL A 205 4.36 -32.56 2.11
CA VAL A 205 5.64 -31.85 2.06
C VAL A 205 6.65 -32.65 1.24
N SER A 206 7.32 -32.00 0.30
CA SER A 206 8.31 -32.64 -0.58
C SER A 206 9.46 -31.70 -0.89
N ALA A 207 10.64 -32.26 -1.16
CA ALA A 207 11.78 -31.48 -1.64
C ALA A 207 11.48 -30.93 -3.04
N ALA A 208 11.81 -29.66 -3.27
CA ALA A 208 11.79 -29.07 -4.61
C ALA A 208 13.22 -29.08 -5.20
N ALA A 209 13.40 -28.43 -6.36
CA ALA A 209 14.74 -28.17 -6.90
C ALA A 209 15.57 -27.40 -5.85
N GLN A 210 16.64 -28.04 -5.36
CA GLN A 210 17.46 -27.44 -4.31
C GLN A 210 18.38 -26.35 -4.88
N PRO A 211 18.69 -25.30 -4.08
CA PRO A 211 19.74 -24.37 -4.42
C PRO A 211 21.08 -25.09 -4.60
N ALA A 212 21.96 -24.53 -5.43
CA ALA A 212 23.32 -25.04 -5.56
C ALA A 212 24.17 -24.69 -4.32
N ASN A 213 25.11 -25.56 -3.97
CA ASN A 213 26.14 -25.24 -3.00
C ASN A 213 27.01 -24.10 -3.55
N SER A 214 27.23 -23.08 -2.74
CA SER A 214 27.96 -21.86 -3.09
C SER A 214 28.59 -21.25 -1.83
N LEU A 215 29.01 -19.99 -1.93
CA LEU A 215 29.43 -19.20 -0.79
C LEU A 215 28.22 -18.57 -0.08
N ALA A 216 28.36 -18.33 1.22
CA ALA A 216 27.51 -17.48 2.03
C ALA A 216 28.36 -16.28 2.52
N PRO A 217 28.39 -15.17 1.77
CA PRO A 217 29.22 -14.01 2.08
C PRO A 217 28.74 -13.25 3.32
N GLN A 218 29.63 -12.46 3.95
CA GLN A 218 29.25 -11.57 5.05
C GLN A 218 28.13 -10.61 4.61
N SER A 219 27.21 -10.31 5.53
CA SER A 219 26.08 -9.38 5.31
C SER A 219 25.14 -9.75 4.16
N ALA A 220 25.32 -10.90 3.49
CA ALA A 220 24.40 -11.39 2.48
C ALA A 220 23.03 -11.67 3.11
N THR A 221 21.98 -11.18 2.48
CA THR A 221 20.61 -11.45 2.91
C THR A 221 20.01 -12.56 2.05
N ARG A 222 19.11 -13.34 2.65
CA ARG A 222 18.35 -14.40 1.98
C ARG A 222 19.20 -15.38 1.17
N VAL A 223 20.36 -15.79 1.70
CA VAL A 223 21.16 -16.86 1.10
C VAL A 223 20.32 -18.15 1.12
N PRO A 224 20.03 -18.77 -0.03
CA PRO A 224 19.09 -19.90 -0.09
C PRO A 224 19.75 -21.20 0.38
N PHE A 225 19.04 -21.95 1.22
CA PHE A 225 19.50 -23.24 1.75
C PHE A 225 18.62 -24.40 1.29
N THR A 226 17.34 -24.40 1.65
CA THR A 226 16.46 -25.54 1.38
C THR A 226 15.16 -25.09 0.73
N THR A 227 14.85 -25.65 -0.43
CA THR A 227 13.59 -25.38 -1.14
C THR A 227 12.67 -26.59 -1.04
N PHE A 228 11.40 -26.38 -0.71
CA PHE A 228 10.41 -27.43 -0.53
C PHE A 228 9.05 -26.96 -1.03
N THR A 229 8.18 -27.91 -1.34
CA THR A 229 6.82 -27.66 -1.79
C THR A 229 5.83 -28.23 -0.79
N LEU A 230 4.87 -27.40 -0.39
CA LEU A 230 3.67 -27.80 0.35
C LEU A 230 2.52 -27.92 -0.63
N ALA A 231 1.77 -29.02 -0.58
CA ALA A 231 0.54 -29.18 -1.36
C ALA A 231 -0.61 -29.59 -0.44
N ASN A 232 -1.73 -28.85 -0.54
CA ASN A 232 -2.94 -29.16 0.20
C ASN A 232 -3.76 -30.21 -0.55
N ASN A 233 -3.70 -31.45 -0.08
CA ASN A 233 -4.44 -32.58 -0.66
C ASN A 233 -5.79 -32.82 0.02
N THR A 234 -6.26 -31.86 0.83
CA THR A 234 -7.58 -31.93 1.47
C THR A 234 -8.65 -31.25 0.61
N GLY A 235 -9.93 -31.52 0.91
CA GLY A 235 -11.06 -30.85 0.27
C GLY A 235 -11.39 -29.46 0.85
N ALA A 236 -10.60 -28.95 1.80
CA ALA A 236 -10.85 -27.68 2.47
C ALA A 236 -9.57 -26.83 2.55
N ALA A 237 -9.70 -25.56 2.94
CA ALA A 237 -8.54 -24.71 3.16
C ALA A 237 -7.75 -25.15 4.40
N VAL A 238 -6.41 -25.18 4.30
CA VAL A 238 -5.50 -25.58 5.38
C VAL A 238 -4.64 -24.40 5.79
N THR A 239 -4.56 -24.15 7.10
CA THR A 239 -3.72 -23.09 7.67
C THR A 239 -2.36 -23.64 8.09
N VAL A 240 -1.28 -23.00 7.64
CA VAL A 240 0.10 -23.26 8.05
C VAL A 240 0.56 -22.10 8.94
N ASN A 241 1.02 -22.40 10.15
CA ASN A 241 1.44 -21.44 11.17
C ASN A 241 2.97 -21.26 11.25
N GLY A 242 3.69 -21.73 10.24
CA GLY A 242 5.14 -21.65 10.15
C GLY A 242 5.80 -22.99 9.87
N VAL A 243 7.12 -22.95 9.74
CA VAL A 243 7.98 -24.06 9.33
C VAL A 243 9.15 -24.13 10.30
N THR A 244 9.30 -25.27 10.97
CA THR A 244 10.42 -25.49 11.88
C THR A 244 11.63 -25.92 11.06
N VAL A 245 12.71 -25.17 11.23
CA VAL A 245 13.99 -25.37 10.54
C VAL A 245 15.07 -25.65 11.57
N GLN A 246 16.05 -26.47 11.20
CA GLN A 246 17.19 -26.84 12.03
C GLN A 246 18.49 -26.63 11.27
N ARG A 247 19.47 -25.98 11.90
CA ARG A 247 20.80 -25.86 11.32
C ARG A 247 21.52 -27.21 11.37
N ALA A 248 22.14 -27.55 10.25
CA ALA A 248 23.04 -28.69 10.08
C ALA A 248 24.41 -28.24 9.54
N GLY A 249 25.31 -29.19 9.34
CA GLY A 249 26.66 -28.95 8.83
C GLY A 249 27.69 -28.60 9.90
N LEU A 250 28.96 -28.53 9.47
CA LEU A 250 30.13 -28.22 10.28
C LEU A 250 30.30 -26.70 10.46
N GLY A 251 29.34 -26.08 11.14
CA GLY A 251 29.40 -24.66 11.48
C GLY A 251 28.60 -24.32 12.73
N VAL A 252 28.59 -23.04 13.11
CA VAL A 252 27.92 -22.52 14.31
C VAL A 252 26.71 -21.64 13.98
N ASP A 253 25.78 -21.48 14.91
CA ASP A 253 24.56 -20.69 14.70
C ASP A 253 24.85 -19.20 14.47
N ALA A 254 25.94 -18.69 15.06
CA ALA A 254 26.33 -17.28 15.01
C ALA A 254 26.68 -16.76 13.60
N VAL A 255 26.78 -17.65 12.60
CA VAL A 255 26.92 -17.23 11.20
C VAL A 255 25.66 -16.58 10.66
N PHE A 256 24.49 -16.84 11.27
CA PHE A 256 23.21 -16.27 10.87
C PHE A 256 22.85 -15.07 11.77
N SER A 257 22.53 -13.94 11.15
CA SER A 257 21.83 -12.84 11.82
C SER A 257 20.32 -13.14 11.97
N GLY A 258 19.80 -14.02 11.11
CA GLY A 258 18.44 -14.57 11.22
C GLY A 258 18.13 -15.55 10.09
N VAL A 259 17.10 -16.35 10.28
CA VAL A 259 16.56 -17.29 9.28
C VAL A 259 15.19 -16.82 8.85
N VAL A 260 14.92 -16.89 7.55
CA VAL A 260 13.68 -16.41 6.94
C VAL A 260 13.08 -17.49 6.03
N LEU A 261 11.78 -17.41 5.83
CA LEU A 261 11.06 -18.18 4.82
C LEU A 261 10.75 -17.26 3.65
N VAL A 262 11.01 -17.72 2.43
CA VAL A 262 10.82 -16.95 1.20
C VAL A 262 9.92 -17.74 0.26
N ASP A 263 9.02 -17.08 -0.45
CA ASP A 263 8.19 -17.71 -1.49
C ASP A 263 8.89 -17.80 -2.84
N ASP A 264 8.17 -18.33 -3.83
CA ASP A 264 8.64 -18.52 -5.21
C ASP A 264 8.90 -17.22 -5.96
N GLN A 265 8.35 -16.09 -5.47
CA GLN A 265 8.58 -14.75 -6.01
C GLN A 265 9.74 -14.04 -5.30
N GLY A 266 10.42 -14.72 -4.37
CA GLY A 266 11.52 -14.12 -3.60
C GLY A 266 11.05 -13.23 -2.45
N LEU A 267 9.75 -13.21 -2.12
CA LEU A 267 9.19 -12.41 -1.03
C LEU A 267 9.26 -13.16 0.29
N GLN A 268 9.53 -12.43 1.37
CA GLN A 268 9.67 -13.04 2.68
C GLN A 268 8.30 -13.27 3.29
N VAL A 269 8.05 -14.50 3.71
CA VAL A 269 6.88 -14.89 4.48
C VAL A 269 7.22 -14.67 5.95
N GLY A 270 6.59 -13.67 6.55
CA GLY A 270 6.77 -13.29 7.94
C GLY A 270 8.05 -12.53 8.27
N ILE A 271 8.59 -12.78 9.47
CA ILE A 271 9.78 -12.09 9.99
C ILE A 271 10.95 -13.05 10.17
N ALA A 272 12.17 -12.53 10.14
CA ALA A 272 13.38 -13.28 10.48
C ALA A 272 13.35 -13.77 11.94
N LYS A 273 13.89 -14.96 12.18
CA LYS A 273 13.99 -15.59 13.51
C LYS A 273 15.42 -16.03 13.80
N THR A 274 15.82 -16.01 15.06
CA THR A 274 17.11 -16.54 15.51
C THR A 274 16.97 -18.02 15.90
N LEU A 275 18.08 -18.76 15.82
CA LEU A 275 18.14 -20.16 16.24
C LEU A 275 18.21 -20.24 17.77
N ASN A 276 17.52 -21.23 18.35
CA ASN A 276 17.58 -21.54 19.78
C ASN A 276 18.74 -22.51 20.11
N SER A 277 18.87 -22.91 21.38
CA SER A 277 19.93 -23.83 21.84
C SER A 277 19.89 -25.23 21.20
N ASN A 278 18.78 -25.62 20.57
CA ASN A 278 18.65 -26.86 19.80
C ASN A 278 19.00 -26.66 18.31
N HIS A 279 19.56 -25.50 17.95
CA HIS A 279 19.85 -25.08 16.58
C HIS A 279 18.59 -24.99 15.71
N GLN A 280 17.43 -24.67 16.30
CA GLN A 280 16.13 -24.63 15.62
C GLN A 280 15.48 -23.25 15.65
N ALA A 281 14.66 -22.95 14.63
CA ALA A 281 13.77 -21.80 14.59
C ALA A 281 12.45 -22.16 13.88
N THR A 282 11.33 -21.52 14.23
CA THR A 282 10.08 -21.61 13.47
C THR A 282 9.91 -20.33 12.65
N VAL A 283 10.06 -20.43 11.34
CA VAL A 283 10.01 -19.31 10.38
C VAL A 283 8.73 -19.31 9.56
N GLY A 284 8.35 -18.16 9.01
CA GLY A 284 7.06 -17.97 8.35
C GLY A 284 5.99 -17.39 9.27
N ASP A 285 5.11 -16.59 8.69
CA ASP A 285 3.84 -16.19 9.31
C ASP A 285 2.72 -17.17 8.93
N THR A 286 1.55 -17.00 9.53
CA THR A 286 0.36 -17.79 9.19
C THR A 286 -0.10 -17.50 7.76
N PHE A 287 -0.28 -18.55 6.97
CA PHE A 287 -0.91 -18.46 5.64
C PHE A 287 -1.83 -19.65 5.38
N THR A 288 -2.77 -19.47 4.46
CA THR A 288 -3.75 -20.49 4.09
C THR A 288 -3.45 -21.03 2.69
N LEU A 289 -3.53 -22.35 2.53
CA LEU A 289 -3.52 -23.04 1.25
C LEU A 289 -4.93 -23.55 0.96
N ASN A 290 -5.53 -23.11 -0.14
CA ASN A 290 -6.83 -23.60 -0.57
C ASN A 290 -6.75 -25.06 -1.04
N ALA A 291 -7.90 -25.74 -1.14
CA ALA A 291 -7.96 -27.13 -1.60
C ALA A 291 -7.28 -27.28 -2.97
N GLY A 292 -6.37 -28.24 -3.09
CA GLY A 292 -5.58 -28.48 -4.31
C GLY A 292 -4.45 -27.47 -4.59
N GLN A 293 -4.30 -26.43 -3.76
CA GLN A 293 -3.25 -25.44 -3.93
C GLN A 293 -1.88 -26.01 -3.50
N SER A 294 -0.85 -25.68 -4.26
CA SER A 294 0.55 -25.92 -3.88
C SER A 294 1.29 -24.59 -3.72
N LYS A 295 2.27 -24.56 -2.82
CA LYS A 295 3.17 -23.41 -2.63
C LYS A 295 4.60 -23.91 -2.44
N THR A 296 5.52 -23.42 -3.26
CA THR A 296 6.96 -23.66 -3.13
C THR A 296 7.58 -22.55 -2.29
N LEU A 297 8.44 -22.94 -1.36
CA LEU A 297 9.06 -22.05 -0.38
C LEU A 297 10.55 -22.38 -0.27
N THR A 298 11.36 -21.37 0.04
CA THR A 298 12.79 -21.51 0.29
C THR A 298 13.15 -21.00 1.68
N VAL A 299 13.75 -21.86 2.50
CA VAL A 299 14.42 -21.46 3.74
C VAL A 299 15.72 -20.78 3.38
N SER A 300 15.89 -19.54 3.84
CA SER A 300 17.05 -18.73 3.55
C SER A 300 17.66 -18.14 4.82
N GLY A 301 18.99 -17.96 4.82
CA GLY A 301 19.72 -17.36 5.93
C GLY A 301 20.13 -15.93 5.61
N ASN A 302 19.88 -15.02 6.56
CA ASN A 302 20.56 -13.73 6.60
C ASN A 302 21.89 -13.93 7.33
N MET A 303 22.98 -13.57 6.69
CA MET A 303 24.31 -13.76 7.22
C MET A 303 24.65 -12.68 8.26
N ALA A 304 25.55 -13.00 9.19
CA ALA A 304 26.03 -12.04 10.16
C ALA A 304 26.81 -10.91 9.48
N ALA A 305 26.81 -9.73 10.12
CA ALA A 305 27.51 -8.54 9.62
C ALA A 305 29.04 -8.72 9.55
N SER A 306 29.58 -9.67 10.31
CA SER A 306 30.98 -10.10 10.24
C SER A 306 31.05 -11.63 10.33
N LEU A 307 31.77 -12.25 9.40
CA LEU A 307 31.98 -13.70 9.36
C LEU A 307 33.46 -14.09 9.54
N ALA A 308 34.31 -13.15 9.97
CA ALA A 308 35.76 -13.34 10.06
C ALA A 308 36.17 -14.59 10.87
N SER A 309 35.49 -14.85 11.99
CA SER A 309 35.76 -16.00 12.86
C SER A 309 35.18 -17.33 12.35
N TYR A 310 34.38 -17.30 11.28
CA TYR A 310 33.60 -18.44 10.80
C TYR A 310 33.92 -18.82 9.36
N SER A 311 34.84 -18.09 8.72
CA SER A 311 35.22 -18.31 7.33
C SER A 311 35.67 -19.76 7.09
N GLY A 312 35.15 -20.39 6.04
CA GLY A 312 35.42 -21.77 5.68
C GLY A 312 34.54 -22.82 6.38
N GLN A 313 33.69 -22.45 7.34
CA GLN A 313 32.68 -23.35 7.89
C GLN A 313 31.62 -23.68 6.83
N ILE A 314 30.96 -24.83 6.97
CA ILE A 314 29.90 -25.27 6.05
C ILE A 314 28.61 -25.43 6.84
N VAL A 315 27.55 -24.74 6.43
CA VAL A 315 26.25 -24.77 7.11
C VAL A 315 25.12 -25.15 6.15
N SER A 316 24.07 -25.75 6.69
CA SER A 316 22.81 -25.98 6.00
C SER A 316 21.63 -25.67 6.93
N LEU A 317 20.45 -25.41 6.38
CA LEU A 317 19.21 -25.22 7.13
C LEU A 317 18.18 -26.24 6.65
N SER A 318 17.95 -27.28 7.43
CA SER A 318 17.00 -28.35 7.08
C SER A 318 15.60 -28.00 7.55
N VAL A 319 14.58 -28.33 6.76
CA VAL A 319 13.17 -28.28 7.20
C VAL A 319 12.90 -29.54 8.01
N VAL A 320 12.57 -29.40 9.29
CA VAL A 320 12.34 -30.51 10.22
C VAL A 320 10.86 -30.64 10.63
N GLY A 321 10.05 -29.62 10.37
CA GLY A 321 8.62 -29.63 10.72
C GLY A 321 7.82 -28.59 9.94
N VAL A 322 6.54 -28.87 9.73
CA VAL A 322 5.55 -27.91 9.20
C VAL A 322 4.44 -27.78 10.22
N ASN A 323 4.20 -26.56 10.71
CA ASN A 323 3.27 -26.34 11.83
C ASN A 323 1.87 -26.12 11.28
N THR A 324 1.02 -27.14 11.40
CA THR A 324 -0.38 -27.10 10.98
C THR A 324 -1.21 -28.05 11.85
N SER A 325 -2.53 -27.90 11.82
CA SER A 325 -3.47 -28.76 12.56
C SER A 325 -3.86 -30.03 11.80
N VAL A 326 -3.54 -30.13 10.50
CA VAL A 326 -3.79 -31.33 9.70
C VAL A 326 -2.54 -32.24 9.65
N PRO A 327 -2.68 -33.54 9.38
CA PRO A 327 -1.53 -34.42 9.19
C PRO A 327 -0.60 -33.90 8.08
N VAL A 328 0.71 -33.88 8.37
CA VAL A 328 1.77 -33.56 7.40
C VAL A 328 2.33 -34.86 6.86
N ASN A 329 2.17 -35.08 5.56
CA ASN A 329 2.61 -36.29 4.90
C ASN A 329 3.90 -36.01 4.10
N GLY A 330 4.98 -36.74 4.35
CA GLY A 330 6.23 -36.62 3.59
C GLY A 330 7.43 -37.05 4.41
N SER A 331 8.61 -37.09 3.79
CA SER A 331 9.87 -37.38 4.49
C SER A 331 10.49 -36.07 4.98
N LEU A 332 10.54 -35.91 6.30
CA LEU A 332 11.33 -34.88 6.99
C LEU A 332 12.47 -35.56 7.75
N PRO A 333 13.65 -34.94 7.89
CA PRO A 333 13.98 -33.60 7.40
C PRO A 333 14.21 -33.53 5.89
N ILE A 334 13.93 -32.37 5.30
CA ILE A 334 14.41 -32.01 3.96
C ILE A 334 15.66 -31.13 4.15
N THR A 335 16.78 -31.55 3.60
CA THR A 335 18.05 -30.81 3.64
C THR A 335 18.47 -30.45 2.22
N GLY A 336 18.66 -29.16 1.97
CA GLY A 336 19.11 -28.63 0.69
C GLY A 336 20.62 -28.36 0.65
N ALA A 337 20.97 -27.20 0.10
CA ALA A 337 22.33 -26.75 -0.09
C ALA A 337 23.12 -26.69 1.22
N GLN A 338 24.42 -26.96 1.08
CA GLN A 338 25.44 -26.73 2.08
C GLN A 338 26.28 -25.54 1.61
N GLN A 339 26.11 -24.40 2.27
CA GLN A 339 26.79 -23.16 1.90
C GLN A 339 28.08 -22.99 2.70
N THR A 340 29.14 -22.56 2.02
CA THR A 340 30.45 -22.29 2.64
C THR A 340 30.53 -20.84 3.09
N ILE A 341 30.74 -20.62 4.38
CA ILE A 341 30.88 -19.30 4.96
C ILE A 341 32.09 -18.57 4.38
N ASN A 342 31.88 -17.33 3.92
CA ASN A 342 32.92 -16.54 3.28
C ASN A 342 32.96 -15.11 3.83
N ASN A 343 34.15 -14.64 4.22
CA ASN A 343 34.37 -13.29 4.73
C ASN A 343 35.17 -12.39 3.77
N THR A 344 35.64 -12.93 2.64
CA THR A 344 36.56 -12.21 1.74
C THR A 344 35.87 -11.62 0.52
N LEU A 345 34.75 -12.19 0.10
CA LEU A 345 33.93 -11.69 -0.99
C LEU A 345 33.16 -10.46 -0.52
N THR A 346 33.41 -9.32 -1.16
CA THR A 346 32.65 -8.09 -0.93
C THR A 346 31.47 -8.05 -1.89
N ILE A 347 30.27 -8.02 -1.34
CA ILE A 347 29.02 -7.80 -2.09
C ILE A 347 28.57 -6.33 -1.95
N GLY A 348 27.57 -5.94 -2.74
CA GLY A 348 26.92 -4.65 -2.68
C GLY A 348 26.26 -4.35 -1.34
N SER A 349 25.99 -3.07 -1.12
CA SER A 349 25.13 -2.59 -0.03
C SER A 349 24.35 -1.37 -0.51
N VAL A 350 23.25 -1.09 0.16
CA VAL A 350 22.42 0.09 -0.13
C VAL A 350 22.39 1.00 1.09
N THR A 351 22.74 2.27 0.90
CA THR A 351 22.71 3.27 1.96
C THR A 351 21.39 4.05 1.89
N PRO A 352 20.59 4.05 2.97
CA PRO A 352 19.35 4.79 3.04
C PRO A 352 19.56 6.25 3.47
N SER A 353 18.70 7.16 3.00
CA SER A 353 18.51 8.50 3.53
C SER A 353 17.04 8.92 3.41
N ILE A 354 16.63 9.97 4.12
CA ILE A 354 15.27 10.53 3.96
C ILE A 354 15.16 11.13 2.54
N SER A 355 14.10 10.76 1.81
CA SER A 355 13.85 11.30 0.48
C SER A 355 13.43 12.77 0.56
N SER A 356 13.75 13.58 -0.45
CA SER A 356 13.17 14.93 -0.57
C SER A 356 11.68 14.91 -0.90
N LEU A 357 11.13 13.74 -1.25
CA LEU A 357 9.69 13.53 -1.49
C LEU A 357 8.95 13.08 -0.22
N ASP A 358 9.68 12.84 0.87
CA ASP A 358 9.10 12.59 2.17
C ASP A 358 8.58 13.91 2.77
N PRO A 359 7.39 13.94 3.39
CA PRO A 359 6.86 15.13 4.06
C PRO A 359 7.79 15.66 5.15
N ASN A 360 8.47 14.74 5.84
CA ASN A 360 9.38 14.96 6.95
C ASN A 360 8.87 15.94 8.02
N ALA A 361 7.56 15.94 8.25
CA ALA A 361 6.87 16.80 9.20
C ALA A 361 5.43 16.29 9.41
N ALA A 362 4.86 16.56 10.60
CA ALA A 362 3.47 16.24 10.86
C ALA A 362 2.58 17.02 9.90
N GLN A 363 1.59 16.35 9.33
CA GLN A 363 0.64 16.95 8.40
C GLN A 363 -0.79 16.74 8.88
N THR A 364 -1.67 17.66 8.51
CA THR A 364 -3.12 17.44 8.58
C THR A 364 -3.64 17.26 7.16
N LYS A 365 -4.40 16.20 6.94
CA LYS A 365 -5.04 15.90 5.65
C LYS A 365 -6.52 15.66 5.84
N ASN A 366 -7.28 15.99 4.81
CA ASN A 366 -8.71 15.88 4.84
C ASN A 366 -9.17 14.52 4.32
N ILE A 367 -10.34 14.09 4.79
CA ILE A 367 -11.07 13.01 4.12
C ILE A 367 -11.40 13.46 2.70
N GLY A 368 -11.08 12.64 1.71
CA GLY A 368 -11.21 12.95 0.28
C GLY A 368 -9.91 13.43 -0.38
N ASP A 369 -8.86 13.76 0.39
CA ASP A 369 -7.56 14.08 -0.20
C ASP A 369 -6.99 12.86 -0.95
N THR A 370 -6.51 13.09 -2.17
CA THR A 370 -5.96 12.05 -3.04
C THR A 370 -4.48 12.28 -3.34
N GLY A 371 -3.77 11.20 -3.68
CA GLY A 371 -2.38 11.24 -4.09
C GLY A 371 -1.41 11.74 -3.01
N ILE A 372 -1.73 11.55 -1.75
CA ILE A 372 -0.89 11.94 -0.62
C ILE A 372 0.33 11.02 -0.57
N LYS A 373 1.53 11.59 -0.56
CA LYS A 373 2.78 10.86 -0.25
C LYS A 373 2.97 10.82 1.25
N PHE A 374 2.81 9.64 1.85
CA PHE A 374 2.87 9.50 3.31
C PHE A 374 4.31 9.37 3.82
N SER A 375 5.14 8.62 3.09
CA SER A 375 6.54 8.36 3.46
C SER A 375 7.42 8.22 2.23
N GLY A 376 8.69 8.58 2.35
CA GLY A 376 9.69 8.58 1.29
C GLY A 376 11.11 8.25 1.77
N VAL A 377 11.69 7.20 1.19
CA VAL A 377 13.09 6.81 1.45
C VAL A 377 13.89 6.90 0.17
N ARG A 378 15.10 7.45 0.27
CA ARG A 378 16.09 7.44 -0.81
C ARG A 378 17.09 6.32 -0.55
N LEU A 379 17.29 5.48 -1.56
CA LEU A 379 18.10 4.26 -1.46
C LEU A 379 19.26 4.36 -2.46
N THR A 380 20.48 4.46 -1.96
CA THR A 380 21.70 4.66 -2.76
C THR A 380 22.51 3.38 -2.84
N ALA A 381 22.71 2.83 -4.04
CA ALA A 381 23.61 1.71 -4.25
C ALA A 381 25.06 2.14 -3.98
N ASN A 382 25.81 1.34 -3.24
CA ASN A 382 27.23 1.63 -3.02
C ASN A 382 28.06 1.42 -4.32
N SER A 383 29.38 1.53 -4.21
CA SER A 383 30.28 1.42 -5.37
C SER A 383 30.70 -0.01 -5.73
N ALA A 384 30.24 -1.04 -5.01
CA ALA A 384 30.73 -2.42 -5.18
C ALA A 384 30.10 -3.13 -6.38
N GLU A 385 28.78 -3.03 -6.56
CA GLU A 385 28.05 -3.61 -7.70
C GLU A 385 26.74 -2.88 -7.96
N ASP A 386 26.18 -3.06 -9.17
CA ASP A 386 24.81 -2.67 -9.46
C ASP A 386 23.84 -3.54 -8.65
N VAL A 387 22.69 -2.99 -8.26
CA VAL A 387 21.69 -3.69 -7.46
C VAL A 387 20.33 -3.60 -8.12
N LYS A 388 19.46 -4.60 -7.90
CA LYS A 388 18.05 -4.54 -8.28
C LYS A 388 17.15 -4.55 -7.06
N LEU A 389 16.20 -3.63 -7.01
CA LEU A 389 15.12 -3.59 -6.02
C LEU A 389 13.97 -4.50 -6.47
N PHE A 390 13.59 -5.50 -5.66
CA PHE A 390 12.55 -6.47 -5.99
C PHE A 390 11.26 -6.30 -5.21
N SER A 391 11.31 -5.75 -4.00
CA SER A 391 10.11 -5.47 -3.22
C SER A 391 10.33 -4.44 -2.13
N VAL A 392 9.25 -3.76 -1.75
CA VAL A 392 9.17 -2.90 -0.56
C VAL A 392 7.88 -3.23 0.18
N ARG A 393 7.96 -3.45 1.49
CA ARG A 393 6.81 -3.67 2.37
C ARG A 393 6.69 -2.56 3.41
N TRP A 394 5.66 -1.75 3.26
CA TRP A 394 5.34 -0.69 4.21
C TRP A 394 4.42 -1.19 5.32
N ARG A 395 4.61 -0.68 6.53
CA ARG A 395 3.74 -0.95 7.68
C ARG A 395 2.88 0.28 7.99
N LEU A 396 1.57 0.10 8.08
CA LEU A 396 0.63 1.11 8.56
C LEU A 396 0.60 1.12 10.09
N ASN A 397 1.36 2.02 10.69
CA ASN A 397 1.50 2.16 12.14
C ASN A 397 0.51 3.18 12.75
N GLY A 398 -0.15 3.97 11.91
CA GLY A 398 -1.20 4.90 12.33
C GLY A 398 -2.46 4.21 12.88
N THR A 399 -3.38 5.02 13.42
CA THR A 399 -4.63 4.53 14.00
C THR A 399 -5.73 4.27 12.98
N VAL A 400 -5.60 4.67 11.71
CA VAL A 400 -6.53 4.29 10.62
C VAL A 400 -6.51 2.79 10.34
N SER A 401 -7.57 2.28 9.70
CA SER A 401 -7.64 0.94 9.14
C SER A 401 -7.35 0.97 7.64
N ALA A 402 -7.05 -0.18 7.03
CA ALA A 402 -6.86 -0.27 5.58
C ALA A 402 -8.09 0.18 4.78
N ASN A 403 -9.31 0.04 5.33
CA ASN A 403 -10.55 0.47 4.68
C ASN A 403 -10.72 2.00 4.66
N ASP A 404 -9.95 2.73 5.48
CA ASP A 404 -9.98 4.19 5.50
C ASP A 404 -9.10 4.79 4.38
N LEU A 405 -8.35 3.95 3.67
CA LEU A 405 -7.39 4.33 2.64
C LEU A 405 -7.77 3.67 1.31
N ALA A 406 -7.52 4.37 0.21
CA ALA A 406 -7.70 3.82 -1.13
C ALA A 406 -6.47 4.10 -2.00
N ASN A 407 -6.36 3.35 -3.11
CA ASN A 407 -5.32 3.56 -4.13
C ASN A 407 -3.89 3.61 -3.58
N ILE A 408 -3.60 2.83 -2.52
CA ILE A 408 -2.28 2.77 -1.91
C ILE A 408 -1.29 2.08 -2.88
N THR A 409 -0.29 2.84 -3.32
CA THR A 409 0.74 2.39 -4.27
C THR A 409 2.13 2.75 -3.74
N THR A 410 3.13 1.94 -4.12
CA THR A 410 4.53 2.34 -3.98
C THR A 410 4.98 2.98 -5.27
N VAL A 411 5.53 4.18 -5.21
CA VAL A 411 6.03 4.92 -6.37
C VAL A 411 7.56 4.89 -6.34
N VAL A 412 8.16 4.45 -7.43
CA VAL A 412 9.63 4.41 -7.60
C VAL A 412 9.99 5.23 -8.84
N SER A 413 10.77 6.29 -8.65
CA SER A 413 11.13 7.24 -9.73
C SER A 413 9.94 7.72 -10.57
N GLY A 414 8.80 7.98 -9.92
CA GLY A 414 7.57 8.44 -10.57
C GLY A 414 6.68 7.35 -11.18
N THR A 415 7.11 6.09 -11.18
CA THR A 415 6.28 4.96 -11.64
C THR A 415 5.55 4.32 -10.46
N SER A 416 4.22 4.21 -10.53
CA SER A 416 3.39 3.61 -9.48
C SER A 416 3.27 2.08 -9.63
N TYR A 417 3.44 1.39 -8.51
CA TYR A 417 3.29 -0.06 -8.38
C TYR A 417 2.21 -0.37 -7.35
N GLN A 418 1.27 -1.25 -7.71
CA GLN A 418 0.19 -1.67 -6.84
C GLN A 418 0.73 -2.37 -5.60
N THR A 419 0.07 -2.14 -4.45
CA THR A 419 0.41 -2.83 -3.21
C THR A 419 -0.59 -3.95 -2.91
N ALA A 420 -0.08 -5.10 -2.50
CA ALA A 420 -0.88 -6.15 -1.90
C ALA A 420 -0.98 -5.89 -0.38
N VAL A 421 -2.21 -5.85 0.13
CA VAL A 421 -2.49 -5.61 1.55
C VAL A 421 -2.52 -6.94 2.29
N SER A 422 -1.85 -7.03 3.44
CA SER A 422 -1.91 -8.20 4.32
C SER A 422 -3.30 -8.39 4.92
N SER A 423 -3.62 -9.61 5.36
CA SER A 423 -4.93 -9.96 5.91
C SER A 423 -5.32 -9.18 7.18
N ASP A 424 -4.33 -8.69 7.94
CA ASP A 424 -4.53 -7.83 9.11
C ASP A 424 -4.70 -6.34 8.75
N GLY A 425 -4.57 -5.99 7.46
CA GLY A 425 -4.67 -4.62 6.96
C GLY A 425 -3.49 -3.72 7.37
N ARG A 426 -2.37 -4.29 7.85
CA ARG A 426 -1.25 -3.51 8.40
C ARG A 426 -0.02 -3.44 7.51
N TYR A 427 0.14 -4.31 6.53
CA TYR A 427 1.28 -4.30 5.62
C TYR A 427 0.85 -4.13 4.17
N PHE A 428 1.56 -3.27 3.45
CA PHE A 428 1.32 -2.92 2.06
C PHE A 428 2.59 -3.24 1.28
N THR A 429 2.56 -4.31 0.48
CA THR A 429 3.74 -4.84 -0.21
C THR A 429 3.67 -4.56 -1.70
N ALA A 430 4.64 -3.83 -2.23
CA ALA A 430 4.85 -3.71 -3.67
C ALA A 430 5.95 -4.67 -4.13
N VAL A 431 5.72 -5.32 -5.27
CA VAL A 431 6.66 -6.24 -5.93
C VAL A 431 7.02 -5.63 -7.27
N PHE A 432 8.29 -5.74 -7.66
CA PHE A 432 8.81 -5.23 -8.92
C PHE A 432 9.26 -6.42 -9.79
N PRO A 433 8.40 -6.92 -10.69
CA PRO A 433 8.76 -8.03 -11.57
C PRO A 433 10.05 -7.74 -12.36
N GLY A 434 11.02 -8.65 -12.29
CA GLY A 434 12.32 -8.48 -12.94
C GLY A 434 13.31 -7.52 -12.25
N GLY A 435 12.85 -6.83 -11.19
CA GLY A 435 13.61 -5.90 -10.36
C GLY A 435 13.92 -4.56 -11.02
N ILE A 436 13.97 -3.49 -10.22
CA ILE A 436 14.35 -2.14 -10.68
C ILE A 436 15.86 -1.98 -10.54
N LEU A 437 16.57 -1.81 -11.65
CA LEU A 437 18.02 -1.63 -11.66
C LEU A 437 18.43 -0.27 -11.10
N ILE A 438 19.36 -0.29 -10.16
CA ILE A 438 20.07 0.87 -9.63
C ILE A 438 21.56 0.61 -9.87
N THR A 439 22.16 1.40 -10.75
CA THR A 439 23.60 1.27 -11.00
C THR A 439 24.40 1.73 -9.79
N LYS A 440 25.59 1.17 -9.60
CA LYS A 440 26.49 1.53 -8.51
C LYS A 440 26.69 3.05 -8.38
N GLY A 441 26.67 3.56 -7.15
CA GLY A 441 26.79 4.98 -6.84
C GLY A 441 25.53 5.83 -7.11
N ASN A 442 24.51 5.29 -7.79
CA ASN A 442 23.25 6.00 -8.03
C ASN A 442 22.21 5.69 -6.94
N ALA A 443 21.19 6.53 -6.89
CA ALA A 443 20.10 6.43 -5.92
C ALA A 443 18.74 6.39 -6.60
N VAL A 444 17.78 5.81 -5.88
CA VAL A 444 16.36 5.83 -6.26
C VAL A 444 15.54 6.37 -5.09
N ASP A 445 14.49 7.13 -5.39
CA ASP A 445 13.48 7.53 -4.42
C ASP A 445 12.30 6.57 -4.48
N VAL A 446 11.91 6.07 -3.30
CA VAL A 446 10.78 5.17 -3.10
C VAL A 446 9.81 5.82 -2.13
N THR A 447 8.58 6.05 -2.56
CA THR A 447 7.53 6.66 -1.73
C THR A 447 6.30 5.76 -1.66
N ILE A 448 5.56 5.79 -0.56
CA ILE A 448 4.19 5.26 -0.52
C ILE A 448 3.18 6.40 -0.66
N GLN A 449 2.23 6.21 -1.57
CA GLN A 449 1.24 7.20 -1.94
C GLN A 449 -0.17 6.58 -1.92
N GLY A 450 -1.18 7.37 -1.56
CA GLY A 450 -2.58 6.99 -1.77
C GLY A 450 -3.57 8.04 -1.29
N ASP A 451 -4.81 7.62 -1.10
CA ASP A 451 -5.96 8.48 -0.85
C ASP A 451 -6.56 8.20 0.53
N VAL A 452 -7.21 9.20 1.13
CA VAL A 452 -7.95 9.05 2.39
C VAL A 452 -9.44 9.05 2.07
N THR A 453 -10.11 7.90 2.22
CA THR A 453 -11.51 7.71 1.82
C THR A 453 -12.44 7.31 2.95
N GLY A 454 -11.90 6.95 4.12
CA GLY A 454 -12.70 6.50 5.26
C GLY A 454 -13.57 7.61 5.84
N THR A 455 -14.89 7.46 5.76
CA THR A 455 -15.83 8.45 6.31
C THR A 455 -15.75 8.59 7.83
N ASN A 456 -15.27 7.56 8.52
CA ASN A 456 -15.04 7.55 9.96
C ASN A 456 -13.56 7.75 10.34
N ALA A 457 -12.73 8.26 9.42
CA ALA A 457 -11.30 8.45 9.65
C ALA A 457 -10.95 9.73 10.43
N SER A 458 -11.92 10.64 10.64
CA SER A 458 -11.69 11.91 11.32
C SER A 458 -11.11 11.70 12.73
N GLY A 459 -10.02 12.41 13.04
CA GLY A 459 -9.26 12.29 14.29
C GLY A 459 -8.29 11.10 14.34
N ARG A 460 -8.24 10.24 13.33
CA ARG A 460 -7.30 9.11 13.24
C ARG A 460 -6.02 9.52 12.51
N THR A 461 -4.98 8.71 12.63
CA THR A 461 -3.67 8.99 12.05
C THR A 461 -3.27 7.97 10.99
N VAL A 462 -2.58 8.44 9.95
CA VAL A 462 -1.85 7.62 8.99
C VAL A 462 -0.36 7.81 9.26
N GLN A 463 0.37 6.70 9.31
CA GLN A 463 1.83 6.70 9.41
C GLN A 463 2.32 5.42 8.74
N PHE A 464 3.19 5.55 7.74
CA PHE A 464 3.76 4.43 7.02
C PHE A 464 5.24 4.28 7.32
N ASP A 465 5.60 3.15 7.91
CA ASP A 465 6.94 2.84 8.35
C ASP A 465 7.56 1.75 7.48
N LEU A 466 8.88 1.60 7.56
CA LEU A 466 9.56 0.35 7.19
C LEU A 466 10.08 -0.26 8.49
N ASP A 467 9.44 -1.34 8.91
CA ASP A 467 9.60 -1.88 10.26
C ASP A 467 11.01 -2.47 10.44
N LYS A 468 11.53 -3.14 9.41
CA LYS A 468 12.82 -3.81 9.40
C LYS A 468 13.55 -3.58 8.09
N THR A 469 14.89 -3.64 8.11
CA THR A 469 15.70 -3.56 6.87
C THR A 469 15.35 -4.64 5.85
N SER A 470 14.87 -5.80 6.29
CA SER A 470 14.39 -6.91 5.45
C SER A 470 13.11 -6.63 4.69
N ASP A 471 12.38 -5.56 5.02
CA ASP A 471 11.17 -5.15 4.32
C ASP A 471 11.47 -4.56 2.93
N VAL A 472 12.74 -4.24 2.68
CA VAL A 472 13.24 -3.83 1.38
C VAL A 472 14.18 -4.91 0.86
N TYR A 473 13.91 -5.43 -0.33
CA TYR A 473 14.69 -6.54 -0.89
C TYR A 473 15.49 -6.11 -2.12
N PHE A 474 16.81 -6.23 -2.01
CA PHE A 474 17.77 -5.96 -3.07
C PHE A 474 18.60 -7.19 -3.42
N VAL A 475 18.98 -7.30 -4.69
CA VAL A 475 19.93 -8.32 -5.16
C VAL A 475 21.05 -7.67 -5.96
N GLY A 476 22.29 -7.96 -5.57
CA GLY A 476 23.50 -7.56 -6.30
C GLY A 476 23.58 -8.27 -7.66
N GLN A 477 23.94 -7.53 -8.71
CA GLN A 477 23.92 -8.04 -10.08
C GLN A 477 25.24 -8.70 -10.52
N LEU A 478 26.33 -8.54 -9.77
CA LEU A 478 27.60 -9.18 -10.08
C LEU A 478 27.66 -10.62 -9.56
N PHE A 479 27.20 -10.84 -8.32
CA PHE A 479 27.28 -12.15 -7.66
C PHE A 479 25.93 -12.82 -7.40
N GLY A 480 24.81 -12.09 -7.56
CA GLY A 480 23.46 -12.66 -7.37
C GLY A 480 23.03 -12.82 -5.91
N TYR A 481 23.76 -12.25 -4.95
CA TYR A 481 23.41 -12.31 -3.53
C TYR A 481 22.40 -11.23 -3.16
N GLY A 482 21.51 -11.53 -2.20
CA GLY A 482 20.73 -10.50 -1.55
C GLY A 482 21.65 -9.54 -0.79
N VAL A 483 21.45 -8.25 -0.96
CA VAL A 483 22.27 -7.21 -0.32
C VAL A 483 21.46 -6.48 0.75
N GLY A 484 22.11 -6.20 1.88
CA GLY A 484 21.49 -5.50 3.00
C GLY A 484 21.53 -3.98 2.87
N LEU A 485 20.73 -3.33 3.71
CA LEU A 485 20.86 -1.90 3.95
C LEU A 485 22.00 -1.64 4.93
N SER A 486 22.86 -0.66 4.62
CA SER A 486 23.89 -0.21 5.54
C SER A 486 23.26 0.44 6.78
N ALA A 487 23.78 0.12 7.96
CA ALA A 487 23.31 0.70 9.21
C ALA A 487 23.63 2.21 9.26
N VAL A 488 22.58 3.02 9.19
CA VAL A 488 22.64 4.48 9.35
C VAL A 488 21.57 4.84 10.36
N SER A 489 21.89 5.68 11.35
CA SER A 489 20.91 6.28 12.25
C SER A 489 20.92 7.79 12.06
N THR A 490 19.77 8.37 11.76
CA THR A 490 19.57 9.84 11.79
C THR A 490 19.00 10.32 13.12
N GLY A 491 18.65 9.38 14.02
CA GLY A 491 18.15 9.66 15.37
C GLY A 491 17.63 8.39 16.05
N THR A 492 17.02 8.57 17.22
CA THR A 492 16.24 7.54 17.91
C THR A 492 14.77 7.70 17.53
N ALA A 493 14.04 6.60 17.26
CA ALA A 493 12.59 6.66 17.05
C ALA A 493 11.94 7.48 18.17
N ALA A 494 11.33 8.58 17.80
CA ALA A 494 10.61 9.46 18.71
C ALA A 494 9.26 9.71 18.04
N SER A 495 8.21 9.87 18.84
CA SER A 495 6.87 10.28 18.37
C SER A 495 6.85 11.73 17.86
N THR A 496 7.93 12.16 17.22
CA THR A 496 8.13 13.44 16.59
C THR A 496 7.59 13.29 15.18
N GLY A 497 6.72 14.19 14.73
CA GLY A 497 6.11 14.10 13.40
C GLY A 497 7.06 14.16 12.20
N THR A 498 8.38 14.08 12.39
CA THR A 498 9.42 14.06 11.37
C THR A 498 9.89 12.63 11.12
N SER A 499 10.25 12.31 9.88
CA SER A 499 10.71 10.97 9.53
C SER A 499 12.13 10.71 10.04
N LEU A 500 12.42 9.47 10.44
CA LEU A 500 13.72 9.07 11.00
C LEU A 500 14.16 7.70 10.49
N ILE A 501 15.46 7.52 10.26
CA ILE A 501 16.08 6.21 10.06
C ILE A 501 16.77 5.81 11.37
N THR A 502 16.46 4.63 11.87
CA THR A 502 16.93 4.14 13.16
C THR A 502 17.69 2.81 13.00
N THR A 503 18.32 2.33 14.07
CA THR A 503 18.95 1.01 14.14
C THR A 503 18.08 -0.04 14.84
N VAL A 504 16.88 0.35 15.27
CA VAL A 504 15.88 -0.50 15.94
C VAL A 504 14.60 -0.53 15.11
N GLN A 505 13.54 -1.14 15.65
CA GLN A 505 12.23 -1.14 15.01
C GLN A 505 11.39 0.06 15.52
N PRO A 506 10.71 0.82 14.63
CA PRO A 506 10.78 0.73 13.18
C PRO A 506 12.13 1.23 12.63
N TRP A 507 12.63 0.57 11.59
CA TRP A 507 13.89 0.95 10.94
C TRP A 507 13.78 2.30 10.21
N PHE A 508 12.65 2.56 9.55
CA PHE A 508 12.24 3.87 9.07
C PHE A 508 10.91 4.22 9.75
N ASP A 509 10.94 5.28 10.55
CA ASP A 509 9.76 5.88 11.21
C ASP A 509 9.26 7.00 10.31
N GLY A 510 8.03 6.88 9.78
CA GLY A 510 7.47 7.81 8.82
C GLY A 510 6.82 9.05 9.45
N SER A 511 6.48 10.03 8.62
CA SER A 511 5.75 11.21 9.08
C SER A 511 4.31 10.87 9.51
N VAL A 512 3.82 11.54 10.54
CA VAL A 512 2.45 11.36 11.04
C VAL A 512 1.48 12.29 10.34
N PHE A 513 0.39 11.73 9.82
CA PHE A 513 -0.72 12.46 9.22
C PHE A 513 -1.95 12.36 10.10
N THR A 514 -2.49 13.48 10.57
CA THR A 514 -3.79 13.51 11.24
C THR A 514 -4.88 13.73 10.20
N ILE A 515 -5.90 12.87 10.22
CA ILE A 515 -7.04 12.98 9.31
C ILE A 515 -8.12 13.85 9.94
N THR A 516 -8.64 14.80 9.17
CA THR A 516 -9.75 15.68 9.57
C THR A 516 -10.94 15.52 8.64
N GLY A 517 -12.15 15.49 9.22
CA GLY A 517 -13.39 15.69 8.47
C GLY A 517 -13.65 17.17 8.17
N ALA A 518 -14.89 17.52 7.86
CA ALA A 518 -15.28 18.92 7.65
C ALA A 518 -14.89 19.82 8.84
N SER A 519 -14.35 21.00 8.52
CA SER A 519 -14.04 22.04 9.50
C SER A 519 -14.44 23.42 9.00
N VAL A 520 -14.70 24.32 9.95
CA VAL A 520 -15.11 25.70 9.69
C VAL A 520 -13.90 26.60 9.72
N THR A 521 -13.57 27.23 8.59
CA THR A 521 -12.52 28.25 8.52
C THR A 521 -13.09 29.63 8.83
N THR A 522 -14.26 29.97 8.30
CA THR A 522 -14.93 31.25 8.58
C THR A 522 -16.44 31.16 8.38
N ILE A 523 -17.21 31.76 9.27
CA ILE A 523 -18.59 32.21 9.00
C ILE A 523 -18.67 33.65 9.50
N ALA A 524 -19.03 34.59 8.62
CA ALA A 524 -18.99 36.02 8.95
C ALA A 524 -19.90 36.84 8.03
N LYS A 525 -20.04 38.15 8.29
CA LYS A 525 -20.72 39.07 7.38
C LYS A 525 -20.02 39.12 6.01
N ALA A 526 -20.80 39.22 4.94
CA ALA A 526 -20.27 39.44 3.59
C ALA A 526 -20.05 40.94 3.35
N THR A 527 -18.82 41.35 3.05
CA THR A 527 -18.52 42.73 2.63
C THR A 527 -18.91 43.01 1.19
N THR A 528 -19.08 41.96 0.38
CA THR A 528 -19.51 41.99 -1.02
C THR A 528 -21.01 42.30 -1.17
N VAL A 529 -21.79 42.24 -0.09
CA VAL A 529 -23.18 42.71 -0.05
C VAL A 529 -23.21 44.02 0.75
N PRO A 530 -22.90 45.19 0.15
CA PRO A 530 -22.78 46.44 0.87
C PRO A 530 -24.14 46.94 1.40
N ALA A 531 -24.07 47.83 2.39
CA ALA A 531 -25.23 48.61 2.81
C ALA A 531 -25.76 49.45 1.63
N GLN A 532 -27.08 49.48 1.45
CA GLN A 532 -27.72 50.24 0.37
C GLN A 532 -29.14 50.66 0.73
N ASN A 533 -29.70 51.54 -0.10
CA ASN A 533 -31.11 51.91 -0.03
C ASN A 533 -31.96 50.81 -0.66
N ILE A 534 -33.08 50.47 -0.03
CA ILE A 534 -34.06 49.51 -0.57
C ILE A 534 -35.48 50.08 -0.48
N PRO A 535 -36.35 49.81 -1.47
CA PRO A 535 -37.71 50.30 -1.50
C PRO A 535 -38.67 49.35 -0.78
N VAL A 536 -39.83 49.89 -0.40
CA VAL A 536 -40.94 49.09 0.11
C VAL A 536 -41.73 48.43 -1.02
N ASN A 537 -42.39 47.30 -0.74
CA ASN A 537 -43.30 46.60 -1.65
C ASN A 537 -42.67 46.10 -2.99
N VAL A 538 -41.35 46.11 -3.12
CA VAL A 538 -40.63 45.49 -4.24
C VAL A 538 -40.06 44.14 -3.78
N ALA A 539 -40.15 43.12 -4.63
CA ALA A 539 -39.59 41.80 -4.34
C ALA A 539 -38.07 41.77 -4.53
N ASN A 540 -37.43 40.71 -4.01
CA ASN A 540 -36.01 40.40 -4.20
C ASN A 540 -35.03 41.52 -3.77
N GLN A 541 -35.42 42.34 -2.80
CA GLN A 541 -34.55 43.36 -2.24
C GLN A 541 -33.51 42.73 -1.32
N PRO A 542 -32.22 43.11 -1.43
CA PRO A 542 -31.17 42.58 -0.57
C PRO A 542 -31.40 43.03 0.88
N LEU A 543 -31.36 42.08 1.80
CA LEU A 543 -31.57 42.29 3.24
C LEU A 543 -30.29 42.15 4.06
N GLY A 544 -29.25 41.55 3.46
CA GLY A 544 -27.96 41.29 4.09
C GLY A 544 -27.24 40.11 3.43
N GLY A 545 -25.98 39.90 3.78
CA GLY A 545 -25.21 38.76 3.29
C GLY A 545 -24.19 38.25 4.30
N TYR A 546 -23.84 36.97 4.14
CA TYR A 546 -22.83 36.28 4.93
C TYR A 546 -21.91 35.47 4.01
N VAL A 547 -20.73 35.16 4.52
CA VAL A 547 -19.78 34.25 3.88
C VAL A 547 -19.64 32.99 4.73
N THR A 548 -19.42 31.86 4.07
CA THR A 548 -18.96 30.63 4.71
C THR A 548 -17.68 30.18 4.02
N ASP A 549 -16.75 29.66 4.79
CA ASP A 549 -15.51 29.04 4.32
C ASP A 549 -15.32 27.72 5.07
N PHE A 550 -15.51 26.62 4.37
CA PHE A 550 -15.38 25.27 4.90
C PHE A 550 -14.21 24.54 4.23
N SER A 551 -13.54 23.69 4.99
CA SER A 551 -12.49 22.80 4.47
C SER A 551 -12.76 21.35 4.81
N GLY A 552 -12.14 20.45 4.06
CA GLY A 552 -12.26 19.01 4.20
C GLY A 552 -13.33 18.40 3.31
N GLU A 553 -14.59 18.65 3.62
CA GLU A 553 -15.72 18.24 2.77
C GLU A 553 -16.82 19.32 2.79
N PRO A 554 -17.74 19.34 1.80
CA PRO A 554 -18.93 20.19 1.87
C PRO A 554 -19.75 19.93 3.14
N VAL A 555 -20.44 20.95 3.65
CA VAL A 555 -21.20 20.87 4.90
C VAL A 555 -22.69 21.07 4.63
N SER A 556 -23.52 20.14 5.10
CA SER A 556 -24.98 20.23 5.04
C SER A 556 -25.56 20.75 6.35
N ILE A 557 -26.46 21.74 6.26
CA ILE A 557 -27.13 22.37 7.41
C ILE A 557 -28.63 22.34 7.15
N GLN A 558 -29.40 21.71 8.04
CA GLN A 558 -30.85 21.51 7.82
C GLN A 558 -31.71 22.68 8.28
N SER A 559 -31.22 23.50 9.21
CA SER A 559 -31.94 24.69 9.63
C SER A 559 -30.99 25.83 9.94
N SER A 560 -31.35 27.02 9.47
CA SER A 560 -30.59 28.26 9.68
C SER A 560 -31.55 29.37 10.11
N VAL A 561 -31.28 29.97 11.26
CA VAL A 561 -32.10 31.07 11.82
C VAL A 561 -31.40 32.41 11.65
N PHE A 562 -32.14 33.41 11.16
CA PHE A 562 -31.71 34.80 11.08
C PHE A 562 -32.70 35.69 11.86
N THR A 563 -32.18 36.64 12.64
CA THR A 563 -32.99 37.58 13.41
C THR A 563 -33.05 38.92 12.68
N ILE A 564 -34.24 39.52 12.63
CA ILE A 564 -34.47 40.82 12.02
C ILE A 564 -34.44 41.88 13.12
N SER A 565 -33.63 42.91 12.95
CA SER A 565 -33.69 44.15 13.72
C SER A 565 -34.16 45.29 12.83
N THR A 566 -35.10 46.08 13.31
CA THR A 566 -35.58 47.29 12.60
C THR A 566 -35.50 48.51 13.49
N SER A 567 -35.35 49.70 12.90
CA SER A 567 -35.56 50.96 13.62
C SER A 567 -37.02 51.13 14.08
N SER A 568 -37.27 52.11 14.95
CA SER A 568 -38.64 52.49 15.34
C SER A 568 -39.48 52.92 14.14
N GLY A 569 -40.79 52.70 14.19
CA GLY A 569 -41.74 53.07 13.14
C GLY A 569 -42.01 52.01 12.07
N GLN A 570 -41.28 50.88 12.07
CA GLN A 570 -41.53 49.77 11.15
C GLN A 570 -42.63 48.86 11.70
N THR A 571 -43.69 48.65 10.91
CA THR A 571 -44.79 47.72 11.22
C THR A 571 -45.01 46.78 10.04
N GLY A 572 -45.54 45.57 10.26
CA GLY A 572 -45.70 44.55 9.21
C GLY A 572 -44.48 43.63 9.04
N TYR A 573 -44.68 42.48 8.39
CA TYR A 573 -43.66 41.43 8.28
C TYR A 573 -42.93 41.48 6.94
N ILE A 574 -41.62 41.22 6.97
CA ILE A 574 -40.85 40.96 5.75
C ILE A 574 -41.27 39.58 5.21
N THR A 575 -41.53 39.49 3.91
CA THR A 575 -42.05 38.28 3.27
C THR A 575 -41.18 37.83 2.11
N ASN A 576 -41.41 36.59 1.64
CA ASN A 576 -40.74 35.99 0.49
C ASN A 576 -39.21 36.03 0.57
N VAL A 577 -38.64 35.77 1.75
CA VAL A 577 -37.18 35.83 1.93
C VAL A 577 -36.54 34.51 1.49
N SER A 578 -35.63 34.58 0.53
CA SER A 578 -34.84 33.43 0.06
C SER A 578 -33.34 33.70 0.22
N ILE A 579 -32.56 32.64 0.37
CA ILE A 579 -31.08 32.71 0.38
C ILE A 579 -30.59 32.40 -1.02
N TYR A 580 -29.75 33.28 -1.55
CA TYR A 580 -29.11 33.16 -2.86
C TYR A 580 -27.63 32.90 -2.70
N ASP A 581 -27.06 32.01 -3.50
CA ASP A 581 -25.61 31.88 -3.64
C ASP A 581 -25.02 33.04 -4.47
N GLU A 582 -23.70 33.03 -4.64
CA GLU A 582 -22.96 34.04 -5.42
C GLU A 582 -23.27 34.02 -6.92
N ASN A 583 -23.86 32.94 -7.44
CA ASN A 583 -24.31 32.82 -8.83
C ASN A 583 -25.77 33.27 -9.01
N GLY A 584 -26.45 33.67 -7.93
CA GLY A 584 -27.86 34.08 -7.95
C GLY A 584 -28.83 32.90 -7.96
N VAL A 585 -28.40 31.69 -7.62
CA VAL A 585 -29.26 30.52 -7.45
C VAL A 585 -29.85 30.50 -6.05
N VAL A 586 -31.14 30.20 -5.94
CA VAL A 586 -31.82 30.06 -4.64
C VAL A 586 -31.39 28.74 -3.99
N VAL A 587 -30.82 28.81 -2.79
CA VAL A 587 -30.38 27.64 -2.00
C VAL A 587 -31.30 27.30 -0.83
N ALA A 588 -32.16 28.24 -0.40
CA ALA A 588 -33.20 28.01 0.61
C ALA A 588 -34.32 29.06 0.54
N GLY A 589 -35.50 28.70 1.05
CA GLY A 589 -36.69 29.55 1.06
C GLY A 589 -37.59 29.39 -0.18
N PRO A 590 -38.61 30.25 -0.33
CA PRO A 590 -38.87 31.44 0.48
C PRO A 590 -39.45 31.15 1.87
N VAL A 591 -39.14 32.01 2.84
CA VAL A 591 -39.77 32.05 4.17
C VAL A 591 -40.25 33.46 4.51
N ASP A 592 -41.29 33.54 5.34
CA ASP A 592 -41.79 34.81 5.88
C ASP A 592 -41.29 35.03 7.31
N ALA A 593 -41.16 36.29 7.71
CA ALA A 593 -40.78 36.63 9.08
C ALA A 593 -41.87 36.23 10.07
N SER A 594 -41.47 35.68 11.22
CA SER A 594 -42.38 35.29 12.31
C SER A 594 -43.08 36.46 13.02
N GLY A 595 -42.61 37.68 12.77
CA GLY A 595 -43.09 38.89 13.43
C GLY A 595 -42.36 40.15 12.97
N VAL A 596 -42.78 41.32 13.46
CA VAL A 596 -42.02 42.57 13.28
C VAL A 596 -40.76 42.46 14.11
N GLY A 597 -39.58 42.61 13.49
CA GLY A 597 -38.31 42.33 14.16
C GLY A 597 -38.19 40.87 14.64
N GLY A 598 -38.93 39.96 14.02
CA GLY A 598 -38.94 38.54 14.35
C GLY A 598 -37.76 37.78 13.74
N THR A 599 -37.97 36.50 13.47
CA THR A 599 -36.97 35.60 12.89
C THR A 599 -37.37 35.12 11.51
N LEU A 600 -36.38 34.79 10.70
CA LEU A 600 -36.47 34.01 9.48
C LEU A 600 -35.86 32.65 9.79
N THR A 601 -36.66 31.59 9.77
CA THR A 601 -36.21 30.22 10.02
C THR A 601 -36.30 29.43 8.73
N PHE A 602 -35.16 29.14 8.14
CA PHE A 602 -35.07 28.26 6.98
C PHE A 602 -34.95 26.81 7.47
N THR A 603 -35.76 25.91 6.93
CA THR A 603 -35.72 24.46 7.22
C THR A 603 -35.29 23.62 6.01
N ASP A 604 -34.94 24.28 4.90
CA ASP A 604 -34.30 23.63 3.76
C ASP A 604 -32.88 23.21 4.14
N THR A 605 -32.46 22.04 3.65
CA THR A 605 -31.06 21.63 3.80
C THR A 605 -30.20 22.36 2.78
N ILE A 606 -29.29 23.21 3.27
CA ILE A 606 -28.30 23.91 2.46
C ILE A 606 -27.00 23.12 2.51
N THR A 607 -26.47 22.74 1.35
CA THR A 607 -25.11 22.20 1.24
C THR A 607 -24.16 23.33 0.86
N TYR A 608 -23.28 23.70 1.80
CA TYR A 608 -22.21 24.66 1.59
C TYR A 608 -20.98 23.95 1.00
N PRO A 609 -20.50 24.35 -0.18
CA PRO A 609 -19.31 23.77 -0.80
C PRO A 609 -18.02 24.17 -0.07
N LEU A 610 -16.92 23.55 -0.49
CA LEU A 610 -15.57 23.83 0.00
C LEU A 610 -15.09 25.21 -0.41
N GLY A 611 -14.35 25.86 0.48
CA GLY A 611 -13.81 27.20 0.28
C GLY A 611 -14.80 28.30 0.59
N LYS A 612 -14.37 29.53 0.33
CA LYS A 612 -15.11 30.74 0.68
C LYS A 612 -16.18 31.07 -0.36
N HIS A 613 -17.44 31.08 0.05
CA HIS A 613 -18.59 31.44 -0.78
C HIS A 613 -19.45 32.52 -0.13
N THR A 614 -20.08 33.35 -0.95
CA THR A 614 -20.98 34.43 -0.51
C THR A 614 -22.45 34.03 -0.65
N TYR A 615 -23.26 34.34 0.36
CA TYR A 615 -24.70 34.13 0.38
C TYR A 615 -25.43 35.42 0.70
N THR A 616 -26.50 35.70 -0.05
CA THR A 616 -27.31 36.93 0.08
C THR A 616 -28.74 36.57 0.42
N LEU A 617 -29.29 37.19 1.46
CA LEU A 617 -30.72 37.09 1.76
C LEU A 617 -31.45 38.18 0.98
N LYS A 618 -32.47 37.80 0.20
CA LYS A 618 -33.32 38.76 -0.53
C LYS A 618 -34.78 38.48 -0.23
N GLY A 619 -35.58 39.54 -0.08
CA GLY A 619 -37.00 39.42 0.23
C GLY A 619 -37.80 40.67 -0.12
N LYS A 620 -38.99 40.79 0.45
CA LYS A 620 -39.93 41.89 0.21
C LYS A 620 -40.29 42.62 1.50
N LEU A 621 -40.05 43.92 1.53
CA LEU A 621 -40.47 44.81 2.62
C LEU A 621 -41.97 45.12 2.49
N PRO A 622 -42.73 45.20 3.61
CA PRO A 622 -44.11 45.63 3.57
C PRO A 622 -44.21 47.15 3.31
N SER A 623 -45.33 47.60 2.75
CA SER A 623 -45.57 49.03 2.43
C SER A 623 -45.66 49.94 3.65
N THR A 624 -45.80 49.36 4.84
CA THR A 624 -45.92 50.03 6.14
C THR A 624 -44.58 50.47 6.74
N TYR A 625 -43.46 50.15 6.09
CA TYR A 625 -42.14 50.62 6.52
C TYR A 625 -41.94 52.09 6.11
N THR A 626 -41.41 52.87 7.03
CA THR A 626 -41.22 54.32 6.90
C THR A 626 -39.87 54.69 6.26
N ASN A 627 -39.86 55.81 5.53
CA ASN A 627 -38.66 56.35 4.89
C ASN A 627 -37.59 56.71 5.93
N GLY A 628 -36.34 56.31 5.68
CA GLY A 628 -35.21 56.46 6.60
C GLY A 628 -35.12 55.36 7.66
N GLY A 629 -36.11 54.46 7.75
CA GLY A 629 -36.03 53.32 8.66
C GLY A 629 -34.92 52.34 8.25
N THR A 630 -34.37 51.59 9.19
CA THR A 630 -33.28 50.64 8.93
C THR A 630 -33.71 49.21 9.17
N ILE A 631 -33.11 48.29 8.43
CA ILE A 631 -33.25 46.84 8.58
C ILE A 631 -31.85 46.27 8.71
N GLN A 632 -31.67 45.37 9.66
CA GLN A 632 -30.41 44.69 9.88
C GLN A 632 -30.69 43.24 10.24
N LEU A 633 -30.06 42.31 9.51
CA LEU A 633 -30.13 40.89 9.83
C LEU A 633 -28.92 40.47 10.68
N SER A 634 -29.14 39.58 11.63
CA SER A 634 -28.07 38.90 12.36
C SER A 634 -28.31 37.40 12.39
N THR A 635 -27.25 36.62 12.60
CA THR A 635 -27.33 35.18 12.83
C THR A 635 -26.30 34.76 13.85
N ASN A 636 -26.61 33.72 14.62
CA ASN A 636 -25.67 33.03 15.50
C ASN A 636 -25.51 31.58 15.02
N PRO A 637 -24.53 31.28 14.16
CA PRO A 637 -24.33 29.93 13.64
C PRO A 637 -24.16 28.85 14.73
N SER A 638 -23.49 29.17 15.85
CA SER A 638 -23.22 28.19 16.91
C SER A 638 -24.48 27.66 17.63
N THR A 639 -25.58 28.41 17.61
CA THR A 639 -26.83 28.02 18.30
C THR A 639 -28.06 28.03 17.40
N GLY A 640 -28.06 28.84 16.35
CA GLY A 640 -29.18 29.02 15.42
C GLY A 640 -29.10 28.18 14.15
N TRP A 641 -27.96 27.51 13.90
CA TRP A 641 -27.81 26.59 12.78
C TRP A 641 -27.73 25.16 13.31
N THR A 642 -28.58 24.26 12.82
CA THR A 642 -28.77 22.93 13.42
C THR A 642 -28.63 21.81 12.40
N SER A 643 -28.39 20.59 12.92
CA SER A 643 -28.10 19.38 12.13
C SER A 643 -26.94 19.58 11.14
N VAL A 644 -25.86 20.22 11.61
CA VAL A 644 -24.67 20.55 10.82
C VAL A 644 -23.81 19.30 10.68
N THR A 645 -23.70 18.79 9.45
CA THR A 645 -22.98 17.53 9.15
C THR A 645 -22.11 17.66 7.92
N GLY A 646 -20.98 16.93 7.89
CA GLY A 646 -20.21 16.74 6.67
C GLY A 646 -21.02 15.96 5.65
N GLN A 647 -21.06 16.42 4.40
CA GLN A 647 -21.91 15.84 3.36
C GLN A 647 -21.50 14.40 3.00
N THR A 648 -20.20 14.11 3.03
CA THR A 648 -19.66 12.80 2.67
C THR A 648 -19.59 11.88 3.88
N THR A 649 -19.14 12.40 5.02
CA THR A 649 -18.90 11.60 6.22
C THR A 649 -20.15 11.40 7.08
N GLY A 650 -21.11 12.32 7.03
CA GLY A 650 -22.24 12.37 7.96
C GLY A 650 -21.85 12.78 9.39
N ASN A 651 -20.57 13.09 9.64
CA ASN A 651 -20.11 13.47 10.98
C ASN A 651 -20.61 14.88 11.34
N THR A 652 -20.96 15.08 12.61
CA THR A 652 -21.33 16.40 13.12
C THR A 652 -20.16 17.38 12.99
N VAL A 653 -20.43 18.57 12.47
CA VAL A 653 -19.46 19.66 12.36
C VAL A 653 -19.82 20.74 13.37
N THR A 654 -18.91 21.07 14.27
CA THR A 654 -19.13 22.11 15.28
C THR A 654 -18.92 23.50 14.68
N LEU A 655 -19.96 24.33 14.71
CA LEU A 655 -19.86 25.75 14.37
C LEU A 655 -19.55 26.56 15.63
N SER A 656 -18.36 27.17 15.71
CA SER A 656 -17.93 27.98 16.86
C SER A 656 -18.24 29.48 16.70
N THR A 657 -18.69 29.91 15.53
CA THR A 657 -19.04 31.31 15.26
C THR A 657 -20.27 31.73 16.06
N GLY A 658 -20.11 32.73 16.93
CA GLY A 658 -21.21 33.36 17.67
C GLY A 658 -22.06 34.31 16.82
N ASN A 659 -22.90 35.11 17.47
CA ASN A 659 -23.75 36.07 16.78
C ASN A 659 -22.94 37.14 16.04
N PHE A 660 -23.23 37.34 14.76
CA PHE A 660 -22.73 38.48 13.99
C PHE A 660 -23.86 39.14 13.20
N THR A 661 -23.62 40.40 12.86
CA THR A 661 -24.60 41.25 12.20
C THR A 661 -24.16 41.58 10.78
N MET A 662 -25.10 41.49 9.83
CA MET A 662 -24.90 41.81 8.42
C MET A 662 -24.95 43.33 8.18
N ASN A 663 -24.62 43.75 6.96
CA ASN A 663 -24.69 45.16 6.60
C ASN A 663 -26.14 45.68 6.66
N THR A 664 -26.31 46.89 7.18
CA THR A 664 -27.61 47.54 7.36
C THR A 664 -28.18 48.00 6.03
N MET A 665 -29.47 47.79 5.82
CA MET A 665 -30.22 48.34 4.69
C MET A 665 -31.09 49.50 5.14
N THR A 666 -31.19 50.54 4.32
CA THR A 666 -31.98 51.74 4.62
C THR A 666 -33.22 51.78 3.73
N VAL A 667 -34.39 51.86 4.35
CA VAL A 667 -35.65 52.00 3.65
C VAL A 667 -35.74 53.39 3.05
N ARG A 668 -35.92 53.49 1.74
CA ARG A 668 -36.13 54.74 1.04
C ARG A 668 -37.30 54.63 0.07
N ALA A 669 -38.09 55.70 -0.05
CA ALA A 669 -39.03 55.85 -1.16
C ALA A 669 -38.27 56.32 -2.42
N ALA A 670 -38.92 56.35 -3.59
CA ALA A 670 -38.44 57.13 -4.73
C ALA A 670 -38.10 58.55 -4.27
N ALA A 671 -36.87 58.97 -4.55
CA ALA A 671 -36.42 60.33 -4.27
C ALA A 671 -35.51 60.80 -5.42
N LEU A 672 -35.81 61.98 -5.93
CA LEU A 672 -34.96 62.67 -6.89
C LEU A 672 -34.81 64.11 -6.43
N THR A 673 -33.57 64.51 -6.15
CA THR A 673 -33.28 65.89 -5.79
C THR A 673 -32.83 66.65 -7.03
N PHE A 674 -33.41 67.83 -7.25
CA PHE A 674 -33.00 68.76 -8.29
C PHE A 674 -32.11 69.83 -7.68
N GLY A 675 -30.92 70.01 -8.25
CA GLY A 675 -30.01 71.09 -7.94
C GLY A 675 -29.59 71.84 -9.21
N LEU A 676 -29.17 73.09 -9.04
CA LEU A 676 -28.41 73.81 -10.05
C LEU A 676 -26.93 73.72 -9.66
N SER A 677 -26.10 73.31 -10.62
CA SER A 677 -24.65 73.42 -10.46
C SER A 677 -24.25 74.88 -10.29
N THR A 678 -23.17 75.12 -9.53
CA THR A 678 -22.52 76.43 -9.44
C THR A 678 -21.71 76.78 -10.70
N SER A 679 -21.62 75.86 -11.66
CA SER A 679 -21.03 76.06 -12.98
C SER A 679 -22.09 75.91 -14.08
N PRO A 680 -22.18 76.82 -15.06
CA PRO A 680 -21.34 78.01 -15.19
C PRO A 680 -21.67 79.04 -14.11
N SER A 681 -20.64 79.74 -13.60
CA SER A 681 -20.85 80.90 -12.73
C SER A 681 -21.54 82.01 -13.53
N ALA A 682 -22.20 82.95 -12.83
CA ALA A 682 -22.78 84.13 -13.47
C ALA A 682 -21.77 84.81 -14.40
N GLN A 683 -22.15 85.00 -15.66
CA GLN A 683 -21.28 85.48 -16.72
C GLN A 683 -22.02 86.44 -17.65
N THR A 684 -21.28 87.35 -18.26
CA THR A 684 -21.80 88.23 -19.32
C THR A 684 -21.58 87.56 -20.66
N ILE A 685 -22.64 87.40 -21.44
CA ILE A 685 -22.61 86.76 -22.75
C ILE A 685 -22.82 87.84 -23.81
N VAL A 686 -22.01 87.83 -24.87
CA VAL A 686 -22.16 88.75 -25.99
C VAL A 686 -23.36 88.33 -26.85
N ALA A 687 -24.19 89.29 -27.26
CA ALA A 687 -25.33 89.03 -28.14
C ALA A 687 -24.90 88.32 -29.45
N GLY A 688 -25.66 87.30 -29.85
CA GLY A 688 -25.35 86.45 -31.02
C GLY A 688 -24.43 85.25 -30.75
N GLY A 689 -24.04 85.01 -29.48
CA GLY A 689 -23.28 83.82 -29.10
C GLY A 689 -24.04 82.52 -29.39
N GLN A 690 -23.35 81.53 -29.96
CA GLN A 690 -23.90 80.21 -30.25
C GLN A 690 -23.36 79.18 -29.26
N SER A 691 -24.16 78.15 -28.95
CA SER A 691 -23.78 77.04 -28.05
C SER A 691 -23.30 77.47 -26.66
N VAL A 692 -23.95 78.49 -26.10
CA VAL A 692 -23.65 78.98 -24.75
C VAL A 692 -24.27 78.06 -23.71
N LEU A 693 -23.46 77.58 -22.76
CA LEU A 693 -23.97 76.84 -21.60
C LEU A 693 -24.64 77.81 -20.63
N PHE A 694 -25.94 77.62 -20.38
CA PHE A 694 -26.73 78.49 -19.51
C PHE A 694 -26.82 77.99 -18.07
N ALA A 695 -26.99 76.68 -17.89
CA ALA A 695 -27.10 76.05 -16.57
C ALA A 695 -26.75 74.58 -16.68
N ASN A 696 -26.17 74.01 -15.62
CA ASN A 696 -26.09 72.58 -15.43
C ASN A 696 -27.09 72.18 -14.34
N LEU A 697 -27.96 71.23 -14.66
CA LEU A 697 -28.89 70.63 -13.71
C LEU A 697 -28.22 69.41 -13.09
N GLN A 698 -28.22 69.36 -11.76
CA GLN A 698 -27.80 68.18 -11.01
C GLN A 698 -29.05 67.39 -10.62
N LEU A 699 -29.15 66.18 -11.12
CA LEU A 699 -30.21 65.23 -10.82
C LEU A 699 -29.62 64.14 -9.92
N ASP A 700 -29.92 64.19 -8.63
CA ASP A 700 -29.35 63.27 -7.64
C ASP A 700 -30.40 62.28 -7.14
N ALA A 701 -30.24 61.03 -7.55
CA ALA A 701 -31.04 59.88 -7.11
C ALA A 701 -30.32 59.02 -6.05
N SER A 702 -29.19 59.47 -5.50
CA SER A 702 -28.40 58.71 -4.50
C SER A 702 -29.18 58.40 -3.21
N GLN A 703 -30.23 59.17 -2.93
CA GLN A 703 -31.14 58.94 -1.79
C GLN A 703 -32.39 58.14 -2.16
N SER A 704 -32.56 57.75 -3.43
CA SER A 704 -33.70 56.95 -3.87
C SER A 704 -33.58 55.51 -3.38
N GLY A 705 -34.72 54.91 -3.05
CA GLY A 705 -34.83 53.47 -2.83
C GLY A 705 -35.13 52.67 -4.09
N GLU A 706 -35.50 53.32 -5.20
CA GLU A 706 -35.87 52.68 -6.45
C GLU A 706 -35.30 53.43 -7.67
N ASP A 707 -35.30 52.75 -8.82
CA ASP A 707 -34.89 53.37 -10.07
C ASP A 707 -35.85 54.51 -10.44
N VAL A 708 -35.30 55.72 -10.58
CA VAL A 708 -36.09 56.89 -10.97
C VAL A 708 -36.04 57.06 -12.48
N ARG A 709 -37.20 56.92 -13.13
CA ARG A 709 -37.36 57.21 -14.56
C ARG A 709 -37.86 58.63 -14.76
N ILE A 710 -37.11 59.42 -15.53
CA ILE A 710 -37.49 60.79 -15.90
C ILE A 710 -37.94 60.79 -17.36
N ASN A 711 -39.20 61.15 -17.61
CA ASN A 711 -39.76 61.20 -18.97
C ASN A 711 -39.72 62.62 -19.58
N SER A 712 -39.77 63.67 -18.75
CA SER A 712 -39.71 65.07 -19.17
C SER A 712 -39.24 65.97 -18.03
N VAL A 713 -38.46 67.02 -18.33
CA VAL A 713 -38.04 68.05 -17.37
C VAL A 713 -38.48 69.42 -17.90
N PRO A 714 -39.56 70.02 -17.38
CA PRO A 714 -39.95 71.38 -17.77
C PRO A 714 -39.02 72.41 -17.13
N LEU A 715 -38.50 73.35 -17.93
CA LEU A 715 -37.67 74.46 -17.45
C LEU A 715 -38.38 75.78 -17.69
N HIS A 716 -38.31 76.65 -16.68
CA HIS A 716 -38.72 78.04 -16.78
C HIS A 716 -37.48 78.93 -16.81
N VAL A 717 -37.44 79.88 -17.74
CA VAL A 717 -36.37 80.87 -17.84
C VAL A 717 -36.97 82.23 -17.56
N ASP A 718 -36.59 82.82 -16.42
CA ASP A 718 -36.93 84.20 -16.08
C ASP A 718 -36.01 85.17 -16.84
N GLN A 719 -36.60 86.07 -17.62
CA GLN A 719 -35.87 87.14 -18.32
C GLN A 719 -36.34 88.50 -17.83
N ALA A 720 -35.39 89.37 -17.45
CA ALA A 720 -35.69 90.70 -16.93
C ALA A 720 -36.20 91.68 -18.02
N ASP A 721 -35.87 91.45 -19.29
CA ASP A 721 -36.31 92.28 -20.42
C ASP A 721 -36.84 91.42 -21.59
N LYS A 722 -37.91 91.90 -22.26
CA LYS A 722 -38.69 91.20 -23.29
C LYS A 722 -37.96 91.01 -24.64
N HIS A 723 -36.73 90.51 -24.65
CA HIS A 723 -36.05 90.14 -25.89
C HIS A 723 -36.31 88.66 -26.24
N GLN A 724 -37.10 88.45 -27.30
CA GLN A 724 -37.60 87.16 -27.82
C GLN A 724 -36.53 86.22 -28.42
N ASP A 725 -35.24 86.39 -28.12
CA ASP A 725 -34.14 85.79 -28.91
C ASP A 725 -33.42 84.60 -28.23
N LEU A 726 -33.95 84.04 -27.15
CA LEU A 726 -33.37 82.87 -26.51
C LEU A 726 -33.99 81.57 -27.05
N LEU A 727 -33.32 80.93 -28.01
CA LEU A 727 -33.70 79.61 -28.51
C LEU A 727 -32.85 78.53 -27.81
N VAL A 728 -33.39 77.92 -26.75
CA VAL A 728 -32.73 76.79 -26.07
C VAL A 728 -32.84 75.55 -26.97
N GLN A 729 -31.74 75.20 -27.65
CA GLN A 729 -31.77 74.16 -28.70
C GLN A 729 -31.29 72.77 -28.26
N GLN A 730 -30.56 72.62 -27.14
CA GLN A 730 -29.89 71.35 -26.85
C GLN A 730 -29.66 71.09 -25.36
N PHE A 731 -30.07 69.90 -24.91
CA PHE A 731 -29.60 69.28 -23.67
C PHE A 731 -28.43 68.36 -23.99
N VAL A 732 -27.36 68.46 -23.20
CA VAL A 732 -26.18 67.60 -23.33
C VAL A 732 -25.95 66.97 -21.96
N ASP A 733 -25.95 65.64 -21.92
CA ASP A 733 -25.53 64.88 -20.74
C ASP A 733 -24.00 64.79 -20.73
N ASP A 734 -23.39 65.04 -19.58
CA ASP A 734 -21.94 64.94 -19.35
C ASP A 734 -21.49 63.47 -19.21
N SER A 735 -22.42 62.52 -19.10
CA SER A 735 -22.11 61.10 -19.22
C SER A 735 -21.93 60.72 -20.69
N GLU A 736 -20.72 60.26 -21.04
CA GLU A 736 -20.35 59.96 -22.43
C GLU A 736 -21.35 59.01 -23.12
N ARG A 737 -22.17 59.59 -24.02
CA ARG A 737 -22.82 59.06 -25.25
C ARG A 737 -24.33 59.39 -25.31
N HIS A 738 -24.62 60.41 -26.11
CA HIS A 738 -25.83 60.62 -26.91
C HIS A 738 -27.18 60.21 -26.28
N CYS A 739 -27.83 61.15 -25.60
CA CYS A 739 -29.29 61.16 -25.49
C CYS A 739 -29.83 62.47 -26.08
N ARG A 740 -30.42 62.41 -27.29
CA ARG A 740 -31.15 63.53 -27.90
C ARG A 740 -32.61 63.43 -27.47
N ILE A 741 -33.03 64.24 -26.50
CA ILE A 741 -34.45 64.46 -26.23
C ILE A 741 -34.88 65.61 -27.15
N ALA A 742 -35.63 65.28 -28.20
CA ALA A 742 -36.37 66.27 -28.98
C ALA A 742 -37.69 66.56 -28.26
N CYS A 743 -37.88 67.78 -27.76
CA CYS A 743 -39.20 68.26 -27.36
C CYS A 743 -40.01 68.58 -28.61
N SER A 744 -41.24 68.05 -28.69
CA SER A 744 -42.30 68.58 -29.55
C SER A 744 -43.08 69.67 -28.83
#